data_AF-A0A9N8JGN0-F1
#
_entry.id   AF-A0A9N8JGN0-F1
#
_cell.length_a   1.000
_cell.length_b   1.000
_cell.length_c   1.000
_cell.angle_alpha   90.00
_cell.angle_beta   90.00
_cell.angle_gamma   90.00
#
_symmetry.space_group_name_H-M   'P 1'
#
loop_
_entity.id
_entity.type
_entity.pdbx_description
1 polymer ?
#
loop_
_entity_poly.entity_id
_entity_poly.type
_entity_poly.pdbx_seq_one_letter_code
_entity_poly.pdbx_strand_id
1 'polypeptide(L)'
;MGTSDASSGLWDNMDRALGQLFMMGFDGTAVTPQIRTLIQEHHLGSILLTAKNLKYTSALVYELQKCAFDAGHPVPLLIGIDQENGGVNSLFDDIFIRQYPSAMGIAASGDPELAYKVAKASAEEISACGVNWIMGPCLDVLTNTRNQPLGVRTTGDDPVQCSEYGVAFMKGYQEAGICTMGKHFPSYGNLEFLGSSLDVPTITESLEQLSLSALIPFRDAIKQGLDSIMVGGCAMSSAGLNVMHACLSDRVVDGLLRKELGFDGVVVSECLEMDSLCQNIGVNGGTVMAANAGCDILLLCRSFQHQLEAINGFKLGLENSMITTDRNGYLPLTNIIEPEEELLLLTPLVKPLAASAASREISSHTSVDSPEPQWERGNPGLSGERVFRELGRSLARQRTGRVLHTSYTANGVRPQHESLINRASAVIVVTADANRNMYQNGFTKHVSMICNMQYTAGGEKKSKPLIVVAVSSPYDFSTDTSIGTYVCTYDFTETALVSLVRVLHGDITPTGSLPGTISRSEKLTQSKTHWLVEIFNEERDALALDTLIKEIIEWSSPNQRSELKGATSNSFLLRQQNVLETHFVVRNSSTSALYGFCSTYFFKSTGTGAIGALFVDPGRRKLSIGQSLHDRAIRTLLQREGIKRFQLGSRLPSIYLGIPSDHSSERKRLRSWFANVGWNTALSRPVCSMVMRNLQSWSPPEGMAQSLQGAGAEFDLVRGWEHSRAIFDHVKTNNRQGLAEVYKLALSDPNSCGIVRAIRPEDGSIVGTVILYNATSALAEFIPALKDEGSEV
;
A
#
# COMPACT_ATOMS: atom_id res chain seq x y z
N MET A 1 -32.35 -19.06 33.81
CA MET A 1 -31.38 -19.45 34.84
C MET A 1 -30.02 -19.07 34.31
N GLY A 2 -29.35 -18.11 34.96
CA GLY A 2 -28.11 -17.52 34.47
C GLY A 2 -26.95 -18.50 34.59
N THR A 3 -26.20 -18.64 33.50
CA THR A 3 -24.82 -19.14 33.54
C THR A 3 -23.92 -17.94 33.72
N SER A 4 -23.41 -17.77 34.94
CA SER A 4 -22.28 -16.91 35.23
C SER A 4 -21.13 -17.24 34.28
N ASP A 5 -20.56 -16.20 33.69
CA ASP A 5 -19.47 -16.26 32.73
C ASP A 5 -18.21 -16.87 33.37
N ALA A 6 -18.04 -18.19 33.21
CA ALA A 6 -16.88 -18.92 33.69
C ALA A 6 -15.61 -18.66 32.85
N SER A 7 -15.73 -17.88 31.77
CA SER A 7 -14.61 -17.56 30.86
C SER A 7 -13.67 -16.47 31.40
N SER A 8 -14.14 -15.64 32.35
CA SER A 8 -13.39 -14.44 32.75
C SER A 8 -12.12 -14.71 33.56
N GLY A 9 -12.01 -15.86 34.24
CA GLY A 9 -10.83 -16.22 35.05
C GLY A 9 -9.82 -17.14 34.34
N LEU A 10 -10.17 -17.72 33.19
CA LEU A 10 -9.33 -18.67 32.45
C LEU A 10 -8.22 -17.96 31.66
N TRP A 11 -8.46 -16.72 31.28
CA TRP A 11 -7.52 -15.85 30.56
C TRP A 11 -6.58 -15.06 31.49
N ASP A 12 -6.76 -15.17 32.81
CA ASP A 12 -5.86 -14.56 33.80
C ASP A 12 -4.50 -15.28 33.87
N ASN A 13 -4.42 -16.51 33.36
CA ASN A 13 -3.14 -17.23 33.21
C ASN A 13 -2.46 -16.78 31.90
N MET A 14 -1.44 -15.94 32.04
CA MET A 14 -0.68 -15.37 30.94
C MET A 14 -0.11 -16.44 29.99
N ASP A 15 0.38 -17.57 30.49
CA ASP A 15 0.93 -18.64 29.65
C ASP A 15 -0.15 -19.28 28.76
N ARG A 16 -1.37 -19.41 29.26
CA ARG A 16 -2.52 -19.91 28.48
C ARG A 16 -2.95 -18.91 27.41
N ALA A 17 -3.02 -17.63 27.75
CA ALA A 17 -3.34 -16.58 26.78
C ALA A 17 -2.27 -16.49 25.68
N LEU A 18 -0.99 -16.56 26.06
CA LEU A 18 0.14 -16.54 25.15
C LEU A 18 0.11 -17.68 24.14
N GLY A 19 -0.17 -18.91 24.58
CA GLY A 19 -0.21 -20.07 23.70
C GLY A 19 -1.24 -19.95 22.57
N GLN A 20 -2.33 -19.19 22.77
CA GLN A 20 -3.35 -18.94 21.75
C GLN A 20 -2.89 -18.00 20.63
N LEU A 21 -1.83 -17.21 20.86
CA LEU A 21 -1.26 -16.28 19.88
C LEU A 21 -0.32 -16.97 18.89
N PHE A 22 -0.17 -18.30 18.96
CA PHE A 22 0.75 -19.04 18.10
C PHE A 22 0.03 -20.08 17.24
N MET A 23 0.45 -20.15 15.98
CA MET A 23 0.18 -21.26 15.09
C MET A 23 1.49 -21.97 14.79
N MET A 24 1.56 -23.27 15.09
CA MET A 24 2.80 -24.04 14.93
C MET A 24 2.60 -25.36 14.20
N GLY A 25 3.55 -25.71 13.34
CA GLY A 25 3.57 -27.00 12.64
C GLY A 25 4.62 -27.97 13.18
N PHE A 26 4.61 -29.20 12.66
CA PHE A 26 5.58 -30.24 13.01
C PHE A 26 5.70 -31.27 11.88
N ASP A 27 6.79 -32.02 11.86
CA ASP A 27 6.99 -33.13 10.91
C ASP A 27 6.49 -34.46 11.51
N GLY A 28 5.88 -35.30 10.68
CA GLY A 28 5.42 -36.66 11.06
C GLY A 28 3.91 -36.84 10.98
N THR A 29 3.46 -38.09 10.98
CA THR A 29 2.05 -38.48 10.74
C THR A 29 1.29 -38.88 12.00
N ALA A 30 1.88 -38.66 13.18
CA ALA A 30 1.33 -38.95 14.50
C ALA A 30 1.77 -37.85 15.48
N VAL A 31 1.12 -37.75 16.64
CA VAL A 31 1.48 -36.76 17.67
C VAL A 31 2.90 -37.02 18.19
N THR A 32 3.84 -36.15 17.81
CA THR A 32 5.24 -36.21 18.22
C THR A 32 5.44 -35.61 19.61
N PRO A 33 6.57 -35.92 20.29
CA PRO A 33 6.92 -35.25 21.55
C PRO A 33 6.96 -33.72 21.42
N GLN A 34 7.47 -33.19 20.29
CA GLN A 34 7.51 -31.76 20.01
C GLN A 34 6.13 -31.12 20.10
N ILE A 35 5.17 -31.56 19.27
CA ILE A 35 3.84 -30.93 19.23
C ILE A 35 3.06 -31.19 20.52
N ARG A 36 3.28 -32.36 21.16
CA ARG A 36 2.73 -32.66 22.48
C ARG A 36 3.19 -31.65 23.53
N THR A 37 4.49 -31.38 23.62
CA THR A 37 5.04 -30.38 24.56
C THR A 37 4.46 -28.99 24.27
N LEU A 38 4.38 -28.57 23.00
CA LEU A 38 3.78 -27.28 22.64
C LEU A 38 2.32 -27.16 23.07
N ILE A 39 1.51 -28.22 22.89
CA ILE A 39 0.11 -28.23 23.33
C ILE A 39 0.00 -28.25 24.85
N GLN A 40 0.73 -29.15 25.52
CA GLN A 40 0.52 -29.46 26.93
C GLN A 40 1.18 -28.43 27.86
N GLU A 41 2.39 -28.00 27.54
CA GLU A 41 3.21 -27.14 28.40
C GLU A 41 3.15 -25.67 27.98
N HIS A 42 3.00 -25.39 26.68
CA HIS A 42 2.93 -24.03 26.15
C HIS A 42 1.54 -23.60 25.70
N HIS A 43 0.52 -24.43 25.94
CA HIS A 43 -0.89 -24.12 25.69
C HIS A 43 -1.18 -23.64 24.25
N LEU A 44 -0.44 -24.17 23.27
CA LEU A 44 -0.59 -23.83 21.85
C LEU A 44 -2.04 -23.92 21.38
N GLY A 45 -2.59 -22.85 20.81
CA GLY A 45 -3.98 -22.79 20.37
C GLY A 45 -4.24 -23.20 18.93
N SER A 46 -3.22 -23.08 18.06
CA SER A 46 -3.37 -23.33 16.62
C SER A 46 -2.26 -24.22 16.05
N ILE A 47 -2.61 -25.12 15.14
CA ILE A 47 -1.70 -26.06 14.48
C ILE A 47 -1.76 -25.88 12.97
N LEU A 48 -0.60 -25.90 12.31
CA LEU A 48 -0.48 -26.00 10.86
C LEU A 48 -0.15 -27.44 10.45
N LEU A 49 -1.00 -28.06 9.63
CA LEU A 49 -0.72 -29.33 8.97
C LEU A 49 -0.22 -29.10 7.54
N THR A 50 0.78 -29.88 7.15
CA THR A 50 1.38 -29.89 5.81
C THR A 50 1.28 -31.28 5.20
N ALA A 51 1.64 -31.45 3.92
CA ALA A 51 1.70 -32.75 3.24
C ALA A 51 2.41 -33.87 4.05
N LYS A 52 3.36 -33.52 4.92
CA LYS A 52 4.09 -34.49 5.77
C LYS A 52 3.25 -35.10 6.89
N ASN A 53 2.10 -34.53 7.21
CA ASN A 53 1.23 -34.96 8.31
C ASN A 53 0.08 -35.87 7.84
N LEU A 54 -0.18 -35.94 6.53
CA LEU A 54 -1.51 -36.21 5.99
C LEU A 54 -1.73 -37.65 5.51
N LYS A 55 -1.16 -38.62 6.24
CA LYS A 55 -1.35 -40.05 5.93
C LYS A 55 -2.57 -40.67 6.63
N TYR A 56 -2.80 -40.29 7.89
CA TYR A 56 -3.91 -40.78 8.71
C TYR A 56 -4.61 -39.57 9.37
N THR A 57 -5.02 -38.60 8.56
CA THR A 57 -5.36 -37.24 8.99
C THR A 57 -6.43 -37.20 10.08
N SER A 58 -7.56 -37.89 9.92
CA SER A 58 -8.63 -37.87 10.92
C SER A 58 -8.20 -38.44 12.27
N ALA A 59 -7.36 -39.49 12.26
CA ALA A 59 -6.81 -40.06 13.49
C ALA A 59 -5.82 -39.09 14.15
N LEU A 60 -4.95 -38.47 13.36
CA LEU A 60 -4.01 -37.46 13.86
C LEU A 60 -4.74 -36.26 14.46
N VAL A 61 -5.74 -35.72 13.77
CA VAL A 61 -6.55 -34.60 14.26
C VAL A 61 -7.25 -34.96 15.56
N TYR A 62 -7.85 -36.16 15.64
CA TYR A 62 -8.45 -36.65 16.88
C TYR A 62 -7.42 -36.72 18.02
N GLU A 63 -6.22 -37.25 17.77
CA GLU A 63 -5.16 -37.33 18.78
C GLU A 63 -4.67 -35.96 19.23
N LEU A 64 -4.55 -34.98 18.33
CA LEU A 64 -4.16 -33.60 18.65
C LEU A 64 -5.23 -32.93 19.51
N GLN A 65 -6.51 -33.03 19.13
CA GLN A 65 -7.62 -32.49 19.91
C GLN A 65 -7.73 -33.16 21.28
N LYS A 66 -7.56 -34.49 21.34
CA LYS A 66 -7.50 -35.23 22.59
C LYS A 66 -6.34 -34.76 23.47
N CYS A 67 -5.18 -34.51 22.89
CA CYS A 67 -4.02 -33.99 23.60
C CYS A 67 -4.31 -32.62 24.25
N ALA A 68 -4.97 -31.72 23.53
CA ALA A 68 -5.39 -30.41 24.05
C ALA A 68 -6.47 -30.52 25.13
N PHE A 69 -7.48 -31.37 24.91
CA PHE A 69 -8.53 -31.63 25.87
C PHE A 69 -7.98 -32.20 27.19
N ASP A 70 -7.13 -33.24 27.10
CA ASP A 70 -6.51 -33.87 28.27
C ASP A 70 -5.56 -32.90 29.02
N ALA A 71 -4.99 -31.91 28.32
CA ALA A 71 -4.21 -30.81 28.91
C ALA A 71 -5.07 -29.67 29.50
N GLY A 72 -6.40 -29.78 29.40
CA GLY A 72 -7.35 -28.81 29.96
C GLY A 72 -7.44 -27.51 29.19
N HIS A 73 -7.27 -27.54 27.86
CA HIS A 73 -7.56 -26.37 27.01
C HIS A 73 -9.03 -25.98 27.10
N PRO A 74 -9.36 -24.68 27.23
CA PRO A 74 -10.76 -24.23 27.37
C PRO A 74 -11.54 -24.28 26.05
N VAL A 75 -10.82 -24.25 24.93
CA VAL A 75 -11.35 -24.31 23.56
C VAL A 75 -10.58 -25.35 22.75
N PRO A 76 -11.19 -25.98 21.73
CA PRO A 76 -10.48 -26.88 20.83
C PRO A 76 -9.38 -26.16 20.05
N LEU A 77 -8.41 -26.93 19.56
CA LEU A 77 -7.38 -26.41 18.68
C LEU A 77 -7.99 -25.94 17.35
N LEU A 78 -7.48 -24.83 16.83
CA LEU A 78 -7.58 -24.53 15.41
C LEU A 78 -6.54 -25.36 14.66
N ILE A 79 -6.95 -26.02 13.58
CA ILE A 79 -6.12 -26.90 12.77
C ILE A 79 -6.24 -26.42 11.32
N GLY A 80 -5.16 -25.76 10.88
CA GLY A 80 -5.00 -25.16 9.57
C GLY A 80 -4.37 -26.09 8.55
N ILE A 81 -4.77 -25.95 7.28
CA ILE A 81 -4.12 -26.60 6.14
C ILE A 81 -4.10 -25.70 4.90
N ASP A 82 -3.02 -25.77 4.13
CA ASP A 82 -2.93 -25.18 2.79
C ASP A 82 -3.58 -26.12 1.74
N GLN A 83 -4.90 -25.96 1.56
CA GLN A 83 -5.69 -26.70 0.58
C GLN A 83 -6.26 -25.75 -0.48
N GLU A 84 -5.46 -25.43 -1.51
CA GLU A 84 -5.84 -24.50 -2.60
C GLU A 84 -6.32 -25.22 -3.87
N ASN A 85 -6.35 -26.56 -3.87
CA ASN A 85 -6.46 -27.41 -5.05
C ASN A 85 -5.27 -27.26 -6.02
N GLY A 86 -5.33 -27.93 -7.18
CA GLY A 86 -4.25 -27.90 -8.16
C GLY A 86 -2.89 -28.32 -7.59
N GLY A 87 -1.86 -27.50 -7.79
CA GLY A 87 -0.47 -27.78 -7.36
C GLY A 87 -0.21 -27.58 -5.87
N VAL A 88 -1.13 -26.95 -5.13
CA VAL A 88 -1.04 -26.75 -3.67
C VAL A 88 -2.22 -27.48 -3.02
N ASN A 89 -2.04 -28.80 -2.95
CA ASN A 89 -3.03 -29.75 -2.50
C ASN A 89 -2.42 -30.62 -1.38
N SER A 90 -2.43 -30.10 -0.16
CA SER A 90 -1.74 -30.75 0.96
C SER A 90 -2.36 -32.10 1.31
N LEU A 91 -3.70 -32.17 1.40
CA LEU A 91 -4.40 -33.42 1.66
C LEU A 91 -4.90 -34.03 0.34
N PHE A 92 -4.54 -35.29 0.12
CA PHE A 92 -4.97 -36.04 -1.05
C PHE A 92 -5.28 -37.50 -0.68
N ASP A 93 -6.37 -37.99 -1.24
CA ASP A 93 -6.79 -39.39 -1.23
C ASP A 93 -7.49 -39.67 -2.56
N ASP A 94 -7.21 -40.81 -3.19
CA ASP A 94 -7.73 -41.13 -4.52
C ASP A 94 -9.22 -41.46 -4.54
N ILE A 95 -9.81 -41.75 -3.37
CA ILE A 95 -11.20 -42.20 -3.21
C ILE A 95 -12.03 -41.13 -2.50
N PHE A 96 -11.52 -40.56 -1.42
CA PHE A 96 -12.29 -39.75 -0.48
C PHE A 96 -12.05 -38.25 -0.57
N ILE A 97 -10.93 -37.80 -1.14
CA ILE A 97 -10.58 -36.37 -1.24
C ILE A 97 -10.39 -36.00 -2.71
N ARG A 98 -11.39 -35.35 -3.30
CA ARG A 98 -11.39 -35.05 -4.72
C ARG A 98 -10.40 -33.93 -5.04
N GLN A 99 -9.52 -34.19 -6.01
CA GLN A 99 -8.69 -33.13 -6.58
C GLN A 99 -9.47 -32.32 -7.62
N TYR A 100 -9.47 -31.01 -7.44
CA TYR A 100 -9.97 -30.06 -8.43
C TYR A 100 -8.83 -29.32 -9.13
N PRO A 101 -9.09 -28.70 -10.30
CA PRO A 101 -8.11 -27.81 -10.94
C PRO A 101 -7.65 -26.69 -10.00
N SER A 102 -6.52 -26.07 -10.31
CA SER A 102 -6.05 -24.89 -9.57
C SER A 102 -7.02 -23.72 -9.71
N ALA A 103 -6.88 -22.69 -8.87
CA ALA A 103 -7.72 -21.50 -8.93
C ALA A 103 -7.77 -20.86 -10.34
N MET A 104 -6.63 -20.77 -11.04
CA MET A 104 -6.58 -20.29 -12.43
C MET A 104 -7.33 -21.22 -13.40
N GLY A 105 -7.24 -22.53 -13.18
CA GLY A 105 -7.95 -23.53 -13.99
C GLY A 105 -9.46 -23.45 -13.81
N ILE A 106 -9.92 -23.17 -12.58
CA ILE A 106 -11.33 -22.93 -12.28
C ILE A 106 -11.77 -21.59 -12.88
N ALA A 107 -10.96 -20.54 -12.76
CA ALA A 107 -11.25 -19.23 -13.36
C ALA A 107 -11.34 -19.25 -14.88
N ALA A 108 -10.57 -20.12 -15.54
CA ALA A 108 -10.64 -20.33 -16.99
C ALA A 108 -12.01 -20.87 -17.46
N SER A 109 -12.86 -21.39 -16.57
CA SER A 109 -14.24 -21.77 -16.90
C SER A 109 -15.15 -20.58 -17.17
N GLY A 110 -14.82 -19.39 -16.66
CA GLY A 110 -15.66 -18.20 -16.75
C GLY A 110 -16.91 -18.23 -15.83
N ASP A 111 -17.01 -19.20 -14.92
CA ASP A 111 -18.13 -19.38 -13.99
C ASP A 111 -17.70 -19.28 -12.51
N PRO A 112 -17.86 -18.12 -11.84
CA PRO A 112 -17.59 -17.97 -10.41
C PRO A 112 -18.44 -18.89 -9.52
N GLU A 113 -19.62 -19.30 -9.97
CA GLU A 113 -20.47 -20.24 -9.22
C GLU A 113 -19.82 -21.63 -9.14
N LEU A 114 -19.05 -22.03 -10.16
CA LEU A 114 -18.25 -23.24 -10.12
C LEU A 114 -17.18 -23.17 -9.03
N ALA A 115 -16.56 -22.00 -8.84
CA ALA A 115 -15.56 -21.80 -7.78
C ALA A 115 -16.16 -21.99 -6.39
N TYR A 116 -17.35 -21.41 -6.14
CA TYR A 116 -18.10 -21.62 -4.90
C TYR A 116 -18.41 -23.11 -4.66
N LYS A 117 -18.92 -23.82 -5.67
CA LYS A 117 -19.26 -25.27 -5.55
C LYS A 117 -18.03 -26.13 -5.28
N VAL A 118 -16.93 -25.86 -5.97
CA VAL A 118 -15.66 -26.56 -5.75
C VAL A 118 -15.15 -26.29 -4.35
N ALA A 119 -15.16 -25.03 -3.91
CA ALA A 119 -14.72 -24.65 -2.57
C ALA A 119 -15.52 -25.35 -1.49
N LYS A 120 -16.85 -25.36 -1.62
CA LYS A 120 -17.75 -26.03 -0.69
C LYS A 120 -17.48 -27.54 -0.62
N ALA A 121 -17.39 -28.19 -1.77
CA ALA A 121 -17.10 -29.62 -1.82
C ALA A 121 -15.73 -29.95 -1.19
N SER A 122 -14.68 -29.19 -1.54
CA SER A 122 -13.36 -29.35 -0.92
C SER A 122 -13.43 -29.15 0.60
N ALA A 123 -14.09 -28.11 1.09
CA ALA A 123 -14.18 -27.86 2.53
C ALA A 123 -15.02 -28.89 3.29
N GLU A 124 -16.08 -29.45 2.71
CA GLU A 124 -16.84 -30.55 3.31
C GLU A 124 -15.95 -31.79 3.50
N GLU A 125 -15.15 -32.15 2.50
CA GLU A 125 -14.19 -33.27 2.55
C GLU A 125 -13.07 -33.03 3.59
N ILE A 126 -12.50 -31.83 3.61
CA ILE A 126 -11.44 -31.45 4.57
C ILE A 126 -12.00 -31.39 6.01
N SER A 127 -13.18 -30.82 6.20
CA SER A 127 -13.86 -30.72 7.50
C SER A 127 -14.22 -32.09 8.06
N ALA A 128 -14.56 -33.07 7.21
CA ALA A 128 -14.77 -34.46 7.62
C ALA A 128 -13.50 -35.12 8.20
N CYS A 129 -12.31 -34.60 7.89
CA CYS A 129 -11.05 -35.02 8.49
C CYS A 129 -10.76 -34.32 9.83
N GLY A 130 -11.64 -33.42 10.28
CA GLY A 130 -11.52 -32.65 11.52
C GLY A 130 -10.69 -31.37 11.41
N VAL A 131 -10.20 -31.04 10.21
CA VAL A 131 -9.55 -29.75 9.93
C VAL A 131 -10.62 -28.66 9.93
N ASN A 132 -10.39 -27.57 10.64
CA ASN A 132 -11.39 -26.52 10.85
C ASN A 132 -10.94 -25.14 10.35
N TRP A 133 -9.79 -25.05 9.69
CA TRP A 133 -9.29 -23.81 9.08
C TRP A 133 -8.60 -24.10 7.73
N ILE A 134 -9.12 -23.52 6.65
CA ILE A 134 -8.45 -23.53 5.34
C ILE A 134 -7.66 -22.25 5.21
N MET A 135 -6.38 -22.40 4.88
CA MET A 135 -5.47 -21.29 4.61
C MET A 135 -5.69 -20.75 3.19
N GLY A 136 -6.90 -20.26 2.94
CA GLY A 136 -7.34 -19.73 1.66
C GLY A 136 -8.68 -19.00 1.79
N PRO A 137 -9.10 -18.30 0.73
CA PRO A 137 -8.58 -18.36 -0.63
C PRO A 137 -7.32 -17.51 -0.89
N CYS A 138 -6.60 -17.83 -1.97
CA CYS A 138 -5.58 -16.95 -2.55
C CYS A 138 -6.28 -15.74 -3.19
N LEU A 139 -6.02 -14.55 -2.64
CA LEU A 139 -6.59 -13.27 -3.06
C LEU A 139 -5.61 -12.43 -3.89
N ASP A 140 -4.41 -12.96 -4.15
CA ASP A 140 -3.38 -12.29 -4.95
C ASP A 140 -3.79 -12.09 -6.40
N VAL A 141 -3.41 -10.94 -6.99
CA VAL A 141 -3.63 -10.61 -8.40
C VAL A 141 -2.30 -10.67 -9.16
N LEU A 142 -2.13 -11.65 -10.05
CA LEU A 142 -0.86 -11.92 -10.72
C LEU A 142 -0.58 -10.95 -11.88
N THR A 143 -0.04 -9.78 -11.59
CA THR A 143 0.27 -8.76 -12.61
C THR A 143 1.68 -8.90 -13.20
N ASN A 144 2.57 -9.65 -12.55
CA ASN A 144 3.90 -10.01 -13.06
C ASN A 144 4.04 -11.53 -13.16
N THR A 145 4.36 -12.06 -14.34
CA THR A 145 4.48 -13.50 -14.58
C THR A 145 5.91 -14.03 -14.49
N ARG A 146 6.91 -13.17 -14.28
CA ARG A 146 8.32 -13.57 -14.22
C ARG A 146 8.70 -14.00 -12.80
N ASN A 147 9.25 -15.22 -12.67
CA ASN A 147 9.84 -15.79 -11.45
C ASN A 147 8.96 -15.63 -10.18
N GLN A 148 7.64 -15.91 -10.28
CA GLN A 148 6.72 -15.77 -9.14
C GLN A 148 6.42 -17.10 -8.43
N PRO A 149 6.24 -17.09 -7.09
CA PRO A 149 5.80 -18.27 -6.31
C PRO A 149 4.30 -18.61 -6.46
N LEU A 150 3.50 -17.75 -7.10
CA LEU A 150 2.05 -17.93 -7.23
C LEU A 150 1.64 -18.77 -8.44
N GLY A 151 2.01 -18.34 -9.65
CA GLY A 151 1.62 -19.04 -10.88
C GLY A 151 0.12 -19.34 -10.94
N VAL A 152 -0.25 -20.61 -11.10
CA VAL A 152 -1.65 -21.05 -11.26
C VAL A 152 -2.48 -21.06 -9.97
N ARG A 153 -1.89 -20.65 -8.84
CA ARG A 153 -2.54 -20.55 -7.51
C ARG A 153 -3.48 -19.35 -7.38
N THR A 154 -3.20 -18.28 -8.12
CA THR A 154 -4.15 -17.17 -8.29
C THR A 154 -5.20 -17.53 -9.33
N THR A 155 -6.33 -16.82 -9.32
CA THR A 155 -7.37 -16.91 -10.34
C THR A 155 -7.00 -16.18 -11.63
N GLY A 156 -6.08 -15.21 -11.59
CA GLY A 156 -5.68 -14.45 -12.79
C GLY A 156 -4.94 -13.15 -12.51
N ASP A 157 -4.95 -12.26 -13.50
CA ASP A 157 -4.29 -10.95 -13.49
C ASP A 157 -5.27 -9.77 -13.42
N ASP A 158 -6.58 -10.04 -13.55
CA ASP A 158 -7.64 -9.05 -13.42
C ASP A 158 -8.13 -8.93 -11.96
N PRO A 159 -7.98 -7.78 -11.29
CA PRO A 159 -8.36 -7.63 -9.89
C PRO A 159 -9.85 -7.87 -9.60
N VAL A 160 -10.74 -7.55 -10.54
CA VAL A 160 -12.18 -7.70 -10.35
C VAL A 160 -12.56 -9.17 -10.44
N GLN A 161 -12.03 -9.88 -11.43
CA GLN A 161 -12.20 -11.32 -11.54
C GLN A 161 -11.59 -12.04 -10.33
N CYS A 162 -10.39 -11.64 -9.88
CA CYS A 162 -9.79 -12.21 -8.68
C CYS A 162 -10.65 -11.97 -7.43
N SER A 163 -11.30 -10.82 -7.33
CA SER A 163 -12.26 -10.53 -6.26
C SER A 163 -13.50 -11.42 -6.35
N GLU A 164 -14.12 -11.53 -7.52
CA GLU A 164 -15.34 -12.33 -7.73
C GLU A 164 -15.10 -13.81 -7.39
N TYR A 165 -14.02 -14.40 -7.91
CA TYR A 165 -13.68 -15.79 -7.63
C TYR A 165 -13.18 -15.99 -6.20
N GLY A 166 -12.36 -15.08 -5.68
CA GLY A 166 -11.88 -15.13 -4.30
C GLY A 166 -13.04 -15.14 -3.30
N VAL A 167 -14.03 -14.25 -3.46
CA VAL A 167 -15.24 -14.23 -2.63
C VAL A 167 -16.08 -15.49 -2.82
N ALA A 168 -16.18 -16.03 -4.03
CA ALA A 168 -16.89 -17.29 -4.28
C ALA A 168 -16.24 -18.47 -3.54
N PHE A 169 -14.89 -18.60 -3.60
CA PHE A 169 -14.17 -19.62 -2.84
C PHE A 169 -14.39 -19.44 -1.33
N MET A 170 -14.23 -18.22 -0.82
CA MET A 170 -14.43 -17.89 0.60
C MET A 170 -15.82 -18.33 1.08
N LYS A 171 -16.88 -17.98 0.35
CA LYS A 171 -18.26 -18.35 0.73
C LYS A 171 -18.50 -19.86 0.71
N GLY A 172 -17.92 -20.57 -0.25
CA GLY A 172 -18.05 -22.02 -0.31
C GLY A 172 -17.38 -22.71 0.88
N TYR A 173 -16.18 -22.26 1.25
CA TYR A 173 -15.50 -22.71 2.48
C TYR A 173 -16.34 -22.43 3.73
N GLN A 174 -16.79 -21.17 3.91
CA GLN A 174 -17.57 -20.77 5.09
C GLN A 174 -18.89 -21.54 5.22
N GLU A 175 -19.56 -21.84 4.11
CA GLU A 175 -20.81 -22.61 4.13
C GLU A 175 -20.61 -24.07 4.56
N ALA A 176 -19.43 -24.65 4.29
CA ALA A 176 -19.04 -25.95 4.83
C ALA A 176 -18.64 -25.91 6.32
N GLY A 177 -18.71 -24.73 6.95
CA GLY A 177 -18.42 -24.53 8.38
C GLY A 177 -16.93 -24.47 8.71
N ILE A 178 -16.06 -24.16 7.75
CA ILE A 178 -14.61 -24.04 7.95
C ILE A 178 -14.18 -22.57 7.97
N CYS A 179 -13.26 -22.21 8.86
CA CYS A 179 -12.69 -20.87 8.88
C CYS A 179 -11.85 -20.62 7.63
N THR A 180 -11.82 -19.38 7.16
CA THR A 180 -11.09 -18.95 5.95
C THR A 180 -9.94 -18.00 6.27
N MET A 181 -8.88 -18.03 5.45
CA MET A 181 -7.72 -17.14 5.55
C MET A 181 -7.35 -16.57 4.18
N GLY A 182 -7.68 -15.31 3.95
CA GLY A 182 -7.26 -14.61 2.73
C GLY A 182 -5.75 -14.37 2.73
N LYS A 183 -5.08 -14.64 1.61
CA LYS A 183 -3.62 -14.49 1.49
C LYS A 183 -3.16 -14.12 0.07
N HIS A 184 -2.00 -13.50 -0.11
CA HIS A 184 -1.03 -13.06 0.92
C HIS A 184 -1.02 -11.54 0.98
N PHE A 185 -1.51 -10.95 2.09
CA PHE A 185 -1.66 -9.50 2.19
C PHE A 185 -0.29 -8.80 2.30
N PRO A 186 -0.02 -7.67 1.63
CA PRO A 186 -0.92 -6.93 0.75
C PRO A 186 -1.04 -7.47 -0.68
N SER A 187 -0.06 -8.20 -1.20
CA SER A 187 -0.17 -9.10 -2.38
C SER A 187 1.18 -9.71 -2.73
N TYR A 188 1.20 -10.98 -3.13
CA TYR A 188 2.36 -11.63 -3.76
C TYR A 188 2.33 -11.59 -5.30
N GLY A 189 1.28 -11.02 -5.89
CA GLY A 189 1.01 -11.05 -7.33
C GLY A 189 1.97 -10.26 -8.22
N ASN A 190 2.78 -9.38 -7.63
CA ASN A 190 3.71 -8.51 -8.36
C ASN A 190 5.08 -8.39 -7.67
N LEU A 191 5.56 -9.47 -7.05
CA LEU A 191 6.83 -9.41 -6.34
C LEU A 191 8.00 -9.23 -7.31
N GLU A 192 8.98 -8.42 -6.92
CA GLU A 192 10.26 -8.30 -7.59
C GLU A 192 11.37 -8.88 -6.71
N PHE A 193 12.28 -9.64 -7.32
CA PHE A 193 13.52 -10.08 -6.71
C PHE A 193 14.63 -9.18 -7.24
N LEU A 194 15.08 -8.23 -6.42
CA LEU A 194 16.05 -7.18 -6.81
C LEU A 194 17.50 -7.69 -6.88
N GLY A 195 17.73 -8.95 -6.50
CA GLY A 195 19.02 -9.66 -6.60
C GLY A 195 18.82 -11.15 -6.93
N SER A 196 19.12 -12.04 -5.99
CA SER A 196 18.93 -13.49 -6.15
C SER A 196 17.47 -13.89 -5.84
N SER A 197 17.03 -15.06 -6.32
CA SER A 197 15.71 -15.61 -5.95
C SER A 197 15.61 -16.04 -4.48
N LEU A 198 16.70 -15.93 -3.72
CA LEU A 198 16.75 -16.17 -2.27
C LEU A 198 16.60 -14.88 -1.47
N ASP A 199 16.62 -13.72 -2.12
CA ASP A 199 16.46 -12.41 -1.46
C ASP A 199 14.99 -12.17 -1.08
N VAL A 200 14.74 -11.25 -0.15
CA VAL A 200 13.38 -10.91 0.26
C VAL A 200 12.59 -10.40 -0.96
N PRO A 201 11.48 -11.07 -1.33
CA PRO A 201 10.66 -10.61 -2.43
C PRO A 201 10.06 -9.24 -2.06
N THR A 202 10.10 -8.30 -2.99
CA THR A 202 9.77 -6.89 -2.74
C THR A 202 8.58 -6.44 -3.57
N ILE A 203 7.60 -5.81 -2.94
CA ILE A 203 6.53 -5.06 -3.61
C ILE A 203 7.05 -3.66 -3.90
N THR A 204 7.10 -3.28 -5.17
CA THR A 204 7.55 -1.95 -5.62
C THR A 204 6.40 -0.97 -5.87
N GLU A 205 5.17 -1.49 -5.93
CA GLU A 205 3.95 -0.70 -6.10
C GLU A 205 3.68 0.20 -4.89
N SER A 206 3.26 1.44 -5.14
CA SER A 206 2.77 2.34 -4.09
C SER A 206 1.47 1.85 -3.48
N LEU A 207 1.15 2.32 -2.28
CA LEU A 207 -0.13 2.01 -1.62
C LEU A 207 -1.32 2.37 -2.50
N GLU A 208 -1.25 3.48 -3.24
CA GLU A 208 -2.30 3.87 -4.18
C GLU A 208 -2.41 2.91 -5.37
N GLN A 209 -1.29 2.39 -5.87
CA GLN A 209 -1.29 1.38 -6.94
C GLN A 209 -1.91 0.08 -6.43
N LEU A 210 -1.46 -0.42 -5.28
CA LEU A 210 -2.02 -1.61 -4.63
C LEU A 210 -3.52 -1.44 -4.35
N SER A 211 -3.95 -0.28 -3.87
CA SER A 211 -5.35 0.06 -3.58
C SER A 211 -6.25 0.03 -4.82
N LEU A 212 -5.69 0.31 -5.99
CA LEU A 212 -6.40 0.28 -7.28
C LEU A 212 -6.30 -1.07 -8.01
N SER A 213 -5.51 -2.01 -7.50
CA SER A 213 -5.32 -3.35 -8.11
C SER A 213 -5.34 -4.45 -7.04
N ALA A 214 -4.18 -4.81 -6.52
CA ALA A 214 -3.90 -5.94 -5.64
C ALA A 214 -4.79 -6.01 -4.38
N LEU A 215 -5.23 -4.87 -3.84
CA LEU A 215 -6.06 -4.82 -2.63
C LEU A 215 -7.56 -4.93 -2.91
N ILE A 216 -8.00 -4.94 -4.17
CA ILE A 216 -9.43 -5.07 -4.51
C ILE A 216 -10.00 -6.39 -3.95
N PRO A 217 -9.40 -7.57 -4.20
CA PRO A 217 -9.92 -8.83 -3.67
C PRO A 217 -9.95 -8.87 -2.14
N PHE A 218 -8.92 -8.34 -1.47
CA PHE A 218 -8.89 -8.24 -0.01
C PHE A 218 -10.00 -7.33 0.53
N ARG A 219 -10.17 -6.14 -0.03
CA ARG A 219 -11.20 -5.18 0.40
C ARG A 219 -12.61 -5.76 0.26
N ASP A 220 -12.86 -6.46 -0.83
CA ASP A 220 -14.18 -7.05 -1.06
C ASP A 220 -14.42 -8.29 -0.18
N ALA A 221 -13.40 -9.12 0.03
CA ALA A 221 -13.48 -10.25 0.97
C ALA A 221 -13.73 -9.77 2.41
N ILE A 222 -13.03 -8.73 2.88
CA ILE A 222 -13.25 -8.09 4.19
C ILE A 222 -14.70 -7.65 4.33
N LYS A 223 -15.25 -6.92 3.35
CA LYS A 223 -16.65 -6.46 3.37
C LYS A 223 -17.67 -7.60 3.37
N GLN A 224 -17.27 -8.77 2.87
CA GLN A 224 -18.12 -9.96 2.77
C GLN A 224 -17.94 -10.90 3.98
N GLY A 225 -17.15 -10.51 4.98
CA GLY A 225 -17.00 -11.26 6.24
C GLY A 225 -15.90 -12.33 6.21
N LEU A 226 -14.75 -12.05 5.59
CA LEU A 226 -13.57 -12.90 5.68
C LEU A 226 -13.12 -13.08 7.15
N ASP A 227 -12.80 -14.32 7.56
CA ASP A 227 -12.53 -14.63 8.98
C ASP A 227 -11.11 -14.22 9.42
N SER A 228 -10.12 -14.47 8.56
CA SER A 228 -8.71 -14.20 8.85
C SER A 228 -7.93 -13.77 7.61
N ILE A 229 -6.79 -13.10 7.81
CA ILE A 229 -5.86 -12.70 6.75
C ILE A 229 -4.43 -13.05 7.13
N MET A 230 -3.69 -13.69 6.22
CA MET A 230 -2.25 -13.84 6.33
C MET A 230 -1.55 -12.62 5.73
N VAL A 231 -0.66 -11.99 6.49
CA VAL A 231 0.21 -10.91 6.01
C VAL A 231 1.54 -11.49 5.59
N GLY A 232 1.93 -11.25 4.34
CA GLY A 232 3.13 -11.79 3.73
C GLY A 232 4.43 -11.25 4.34
N GLY A 233 5.49 -12.05 4.22
CA GLY A 233 6.85 -11.72 4.64
C GLY A 233 7.65 -10.96 3.58
N CYS A 234 6.97 -10.28 2.64
CA CYS A 234 7.60 -9.50 1.58
C CYS A 234 8.00 -8.10 2.04
N ALA A 235 9.07 -7.56 1.46
CA ALA A 235 9.39 -6.15 1.61
C ALA A 235 8.40 -5.29 0.82
N MET A 236 8.21 -4.04 1.23
CA MET A 236 7.59 -3.02 0.38
C MET A 236 8.55 -1.88 0.25
N SER A 237 8.95 -1.54 -0.98
CA SER A 237 9.86 -0.45 -1.29
C SER A 237 9.21 0.47 -2.31
N SER A 238 8.23 1.24 -1.84
CA SER A 238 7.45 2.13 -2.69
C SER A 238 7.58 3.59 -2.24
N ALA A 239 7.13 4.52 -3.08
CA ALA A 239 7.01 5.91 -2.67
C ALA A 239 6.09 6.01 -1.44
N GLY A 240 6.61 6.56 -0.33
CA GLY A 240 5.85 6.76 0.90
C GLY A 240 5.82 5.58 1.88
N LEU A 241 6.17 4.35 1.50
CA LEU A 241 6.20 3.19 2.39
C LEU A 241 7.42 2.32 2.08
N ASN A 242 8.33 2.21 3.04
CA ASN A 242 9.51 1.37 2.94
C ASN A 242 9.61 0.48 4.20
N VAL A 243 9.37 -0.82 4.03
CA VAL A 243 9.36 -1.81 5.12
C VAL A 243 10.05 -3.09 4.66
N MET A 244 10.79 -3.73 5.56
CA MET A 244 11.57 -4.92 5.24
C MET A 244 10.70 -6.18 5.14
N HIS A 245 9.68 -6.30 6.00
CA HIS A 245 8.69 -7.37 5.96
C HIS A 245 7.32 -6.78 6.31
N ALA A 246 6.32 -6.98 5.45
CA ALA A 246 4.98 -6.46 5.65
C ALA A 246 4.34 -6.98 6.95
N CYS A 247 4.51 -8.26 7.29
CA CYS A 247 4.00 -8.86 8.52
C CYS A 247 4.63 -8.33 9.82
N LEU A 248 5.76 -7.62 9.73
CA LEU A 248 6.47 -7.05 10.89
C LEU A 248 6.25 -5.53 11.02
N SER A 249 5.45 -4.92 10.15
CA SER A 249 5.27 -3.47 10.12
C SER A 249 3.88 -3.04 10.55
N ASP A 250 3.83 -2.24 11.62
CA ASP A 250 2.64 -1.52 12.08
C ASP A 250 2.00 -0.66 10.97
N ARG A 251 2.80 -0.06 10.09
CA ARG A 251 2.30 0.71 8.95
C ARG A 251 1.46 -0.13 7.98
N VAL A 252 1.76 -1.42 7.85
CA VAL A 252 1.04 -2.34 6.96
C VAL A 252 -0.09 -3.05 7.70
N VAL A 253 0.20 -3.61 8.87
CA VAL A 253 -0.77 -4.39 9.64
C VAL A 253 -1.79 -3.47 10.32
N ASP A 254 -1.38 -2.58 11.21
CA ASP A 254 -2.29 -1.64 11.87
C ASP A 254 -2.74 -0.49 10.94
N GLY A 255 -1.81 0.12 10.19
CA GLY A 255 -2.08 1.25 9.31
C GLY A 255 -2.97 0.91 8.12
N LEU A 256 -2.50 0.01 7.25
CA LEU A 256 -3.20 -0.33 6.02
C LEU A 256 -4.33 -1.35 6.25
N LEU A 257 -4.06 -2.45 6.95
CA LEU A 257 -5.06 -3.53 7.09
C LEU A 257 -6.14 -3.21 8.13
N ARG A 258 -5.78 -2.85 9.36
CA ARG A 258 -6.76 -2.53 10.41
C ARG A 258 -7.46 -1.20 10.17
N LYS A 259 -6.71 -0.10 10.03
CA LYS A 259 -7.28 1.25 9.98
C LYS A 259 -7.83 1.63 8.61
N GLU A 260 -7.08 1.42 7.53
CA GLU A 260 -7.52 1.85 6.19
C GLU A 260 -8.54 0.89 5.56
N LEU A 261 -8.30 -0.42 5.62
CA LEU A 261 -9.23 -1.41 5.07
C LEU A 261 -10.34 -1.86 6.03
N GLY A 262 -10.24 -1.53 7.33
CA GLY A 262 -11.27 -1.82 8.33
C GLY A 262 -11.42 -3.30 8.64
N PHE A 263 -10.32 -4.07 8.65
CA PHE A 263 -10.37 -5.50 8.95
C PHE A 263 -10.35 -5.77 10.45
N ASP A 264 -11.44 -6.33 10.97
CA ASP A 264 -11.61 -6.67 12.39
C ASP A 264 -11.45 -8.18 12.68
N GLY A 265 -11.16 -9.00 11.66
CA GLY A 265 -10.92 -10.45 11.81
C GLY A 265 -9.53 -10.80 12.33
N VAL A 266 -9.14 -12.06 12.26
CA VAL A 266 -7.84 -12.53 12.79
C VAL A 266 -6.71 -12.26 11.80
N VAL A 267 -5.66 -11.57 12.23
CA VAL A 267 -4.46 -11.32 11.42
C VAL A 267 -3.37 -12.32 11.79
N VAL A 268 -2.88 -13.05 10.80
CA VAL A 268 -1.83 -14.06 10.95
C VAL A 268 -0.57 -13.60 10.26
N SER A 269 0.58 -13.70 10.93
CA SER A 269 1.87 -13.43 10.28
C SER A 269 2.18 -14.48 9.21
N GLU A 270 2.99 -14.13 8.22
CA GLU A 270 3.76 -15.13 7.47
C GLU A 270 4.65 -15.95 8.42
N CYS A 271 5.09 -17.12 7.98
CA CYS A 271 5.99 -17.96 8.75
C CYS A 271 7.27 -17.21 9.17
N LEU A 272 7.49 -17.09 10.48
CA LEU A 272 8.66 -16.40 11.03
C LEU A 272 9.96 -17.22 10.91
N GLU A 273 9.89 -18.45 10.40
CA GLU A 273 11.06 -19.28 10.07
C GLU A 273 11.63 -18.99 8.67
N MET A 274 11.18 -17.92 7.99
CA MET A 274 11.76 -17.48 6.73
C MET A 274 13.26 -17.20 6.87
N ASP A 275 14.07 -17.72 5.94
CA ASP A 275 15.53 -17.60 5.98
C ASP A 275 15.99 -16.13 6.08
N SER A 276 15.37 -15.24 5.31
CA SER A 276 15.70 -13.82 5.31
C SER A 276 15.39 -13.13 6.64
N LEU A 277 14.28 -13.49 7.29
CA LEU A 277 13.93 -12.98 8.62
C LEU A 277 14.89 -13.54 9.67
N CYS A 278 15.15 -14.85 9.65
CA CYS A 278 16.07 -15.52 10.57
C CYS A 278 17.49 -14.93 10.51
N GLN A 279 17.96 -14.57 9.31
CA GLN A 279 19.30 -14.00 9.13
C GLN A 279 19.38 -12.51 9.50
N ASN A 280 18.34 -11.72 9.21
CA ASN A 280 18.39 -10.26 9.39
C ASN A 280 17.92 -9.80 10.77
N ILE A 281 16.87 -10.42 11.30
CA ILE A 281 16.14 -9.98 12.51
C ILE A 281 16.21 -11.05 13.60
N GLY A 282 16.20 -12.33 13.21
CA GLY A 282 16.08 -13.46 14.13
C GLY A 282 14.63 -13.70 14.55
N VAL A 283 14.32 -14.94 14.94
CA VAL A 283 12.95 -15.36 15.26
C VAL A 283 12.40 -14.63 16.48
N ASN A 284 13.23 -14.45 17.51
CA ASN A 284 12.85 -13.69 18.71
C ASN A 284 12.39 -12.26 18.36
N GLY A 285 13.24 -11.50 17.65
CA GLY A 285 12.93 -10.13 17.24
C GLY A 285 11.73 -10.06 16.31
N GLY A 286 11.66 -10.96 15.32
CA GLY A 286 10.52 -11.03 14.39
C GLY A 286 9.20 -11.32 15.10
N THR A 287 9.21 -12.15 16.15
CA THR A 287 8.03 -12.47 16.95
C THR A 287 7.49 -11.22 17.66
N VAL A 288 8.35 -10.46 18.34
CA VAL A 288 7.96 -9.22 19.04
C VAL A 288 7.50 -8.16 18.03
N MET A 289 8.19 -8.03 16.89
CA MET A 289 7.81 -7.07 15.85
C MET A 289 6.46 -7.39 15.21
N ALA A 290 6.18 -8.66 14.89
CA ALA A 290 4.90 -9.09 14.32
C ALA A 290 3.74 -8.82 15.29
N ALA A 291 3.95 -9.11 16.58
CA ALA A 291 2.98 -8.82 17.64
C ALA A 291 2.72 -7.31 17.75
N ASN A 292 3.78 -6.49 17.82
CA ASN A 292 3.69 -5.03 17.89
C ASN A 292 3.08 -4.40 16.64
N ALA A 293 3.26 -5.03 15.47
CA ALA A 293 2.62 -4.61 14.23
C ALA A 293 1.09 -4.78 14.28
N GLY A 294 0.58 -5.69 15.13
CA GLY A 294 -0.84 -5.99 15.30
C GLY A 294 -1.28 -7.33 14.71
N CYS A 295 -0.36 -8.30 14.54
CA CYS A 295 -0.74 -9.68 14.23
C CYS A 295 -1.31 -10.35 15.49
N ASP A 296 -2.44 -11.05 15.36
CA ASP A 296 -3.07 -11.78 16.46
C ASP A 296 -2.49 -13.18 16.62
N ILE A 297 -2.06 -13.80 15.51
CA ILE A 297 -1.46 -15.14 15.49
C ILE A 297 -0.10 -15.09 14.78
N LEU A 298 0.91 -15.67 15.42
CA LEU A 298 2.30 -15.75 14.97
C LEU A 298 2.60 -17.16 14.47
N LEU A 299 2.98 -17.28 13.20
CA LEU A 299 3.13 -18.57 12.52
C LEU A 299 4.58 -19.07 12.53
N LEU A 300 4.80 -20.32 12.99
CA LEU A 300 6.10 -21.03 12.92
C LEU A 300 5.94 -22.49 12.48
N CYS A 301 6.36 -22.80 11.26
CA CYS A 301 5.96 -24.04 10.58
C CYS A 301 6.60 -25.34 11.10
N ARG A 302 7.79 -25.35 11.70
CA ARG A 302 8.53 -26.62 11.87
C ARG A 302 9.54 -26.69 13.01
N SER A 303 10.44 -25.73 13.13
CA SER A 303 11.63 -25.86 13.98
C SER A 303 11.27 -25.72 15.45
N PHE A 304 11.38 -26.79 16.24
CA PHE A 304 11.08 -26.75 17.67
C PHE A 304 11.91 -25.70 18.40
N GLN A 305 13.18 -25.53 18.01
CA GLN A 305 14.05 -24.52 18.60
C GLN A 305 13.54 -23.10 18.32
N HIS A 306 13.12 -22.81 17.08
CA HIS A 306 12.56 -21.49 16.72
C HIS A 306 11.21 -21.26 17.39
N GLN A 307 10.38 -22.30 17.53
CA GLN A 307 9.11 -22.25 18.23
C GLN A 307 9.27 -21.87 19.70
N LEU A 308 10.23 -22.50 20.40
CA LEU A 308 10.58 -22.13 21.77
C LEU A 308 11.21 -20.74 21.86
N GLU A 309 12.05 -20.37 20.89
CA GLU A 309 12.65 -19.03 20.82
C GLU A 309 11.58 -17.94 20.67
N ALA A 310 10.57 -18.15 19.83
CA ALA A 310 9.44 -17.23 19.67
C ALA A 310 8.66 -17.06 20.98
N ILE A 311 8.31 -18.16 21.65
CA ILE A 311 7.59 -18.13 22.93
C ILE A 311 8.41 -17.34 23.98
N ASN A 312 9.70 -17.63 24.10
CA ASN A 312 10.57 -16.96 25.06
C ASN A 312 10.79 -15.48 24.70
N GLY A 313 10.94 -15.18 23.42
CA GLY A 313 11.09 -13.80 22.91
C GLY A 313 9.88 -12.95 23.23
N PHE A 314 8.68 -13.48 23.02
CA PHE A 314 7.44 -12.78 23.36
C PHE A 314 7.32 -12.55 24.87
N LYS A 315 7.62 -13.56 25.70
CA LYS A 315 7.63 -13.42 27.16
C LYS A 315 8.60 -12.33 27.64
N LEU A 316 9.82 -12.33 27.11
CA LEU A 316 10.80 -11.28 27.40
C LEU A 316 10.35 -9.90 26.90
N GLY A 317 9.65 -9.82 25.77
CA GLY A 317 9.05 -8.58 25.26
C GLY A 317 8.01 -7.99 26.21
N LEU A 318 7.18 -8.86 26.81
CA LEU A 318 6.20 -8.48 27.84
C LEU A 318 6.87 -8.05 29.15
N GLU A 319 7.84 -8.82 29.65
CA GLU A 319 8.54 -8.54 30.92
C GLU A 319 9.37 -7.24 30.87
N ASN A 320 9.95 -6.92 29.71
CA ASN A 320 10.77 -5.72 29.53
C ASN A 320 9.96 -4.48 29.12
N SER A 321 8.62 -4.53 29.16
CA SER A 321 7.74 -3.42 28.79
C SER A 321 8.01 -2.84 27.39
N MET A 322 8.46 -3.67 26.43
CA MET A 322 8.70 -3.25 25.03
C MET A 322 7.39 -3.13 24.21
N ILE A 323 6.26 -2.95 24.89
CA ILE A 323 4.95 -2.64 24.32
C ILE A 323 4.44 -1.39 25.03
N THR A 324 4.76 -0.21 24.49
CA THR A 324 4.31 1.07 25.05
C THR A 324 3.08 1.59 24.32
N THR A 325 1.95 1.66 25.04
CA THR A 325 0.76 2.45 24.65
C THR A 325 0.82 3.83 25.31
N ASP A 326 0.92 4.91 24.53
CA ASP A 326 0.71 6.29 25.00
C ASP A 326 -0.80 6.62 25.03
N ARG A 327 -1.50 6.09 26.04
CA ARG A 327 -2.95 6.33 26.22
C ARG A 327 -3.29 7.72 26.76
N ASN A 328 -2.30 8.49 27.22
CA ASN A 328 -2.52 9.76 27.91
C ASN A 328 -1.94 10.99 27.17
N GLY A 329 -1.26 10.82 26.04
CA GLY A 329 -0.94 11.91 25.10
C GLY A 329 0.13 12.88 25.60
N TYR A 330 1.16 12.38 26.28
CA TYR A 330 2.25 13.22 26.80
C TYR A 330 3.36 13.49 25.78
N LEU A 331 3.18 13.00 24.55
CA LEU A 331 4.05 13.31 23.44
C LEU A 331 3.30 14.15 22.38
N PRO A 332 3.94 15.21 21.86
CA PRO A 332 5.26 15.72 22.24
C PRO A 332 5.27 16.41 23.61
N LEU A 333 6.44 16.40 24.27
CA LEU A 333 6.72 17.03 25.58
C LEU A 333 6.35 18.51 25.65
N THR A 334 6.18 19.17 24.51
CA THR A 334 5.62 20.54 24.40
C THR A 334 4.19 20.66 24.93
N ASN A 335 3.50 19.54 25.15
CA ASN A 335 2.15 19.50 25.73
C ASN A 335 2.16 19.50 27.27
N ILE A 336 3.33 19.32 27.90
CA ILE A 336 3.43 19.15 29.36
C ILE A 336 4.55 19.98 30.02
N ILE A 337 5.47 20.54 29.23
CA ILE A 337 6.57 21.37 29.73
C ILE A 337 6.51 22.73 29.04
N GLU A 338 6.38 23.79 29.82
CA GLU A 338 6.41 25.17 29.33
C GLU A 338 7.84 25.57 28.94
N PRO A 339 8.03 26.51 27.98
CA PRO A 339 9.34 26.90 27.44
C PRO A 339 10.37 27.44 28.44
N GLU A 340 9.96 27.67 29.69
CA GLU A 340 10.73 28.32 30.74
C GLU A 340 11.39 27.30 31.69
N GLU A 341 11.14 26.00 31.51
CA GLU A 341 11.74 24.91 32.29
C GLU A 341 13.06 24.39 31.64
N GLU A 342 14.13 24.16 32.42
CA GLU A 342 15.51 23.89 31.92
C GLU A 342 15.87 22.40 31.69
N LEU A 343 16.76 22.13 30.71
CA LEU A 343 17.36 20.80 30.41
C LEU A 343 18.87 20.88 30.02
N LEU A 344 19.76 20.00 30.54
CA LEU A 344 21.23 19.99 30.29
C LEU A 344 21.88 18.58 30.17
N LEU A 345 22.87 18.38 29.25
CA LEU A 345 23.94 17.35 29.37
C LEU A 345 25.18 17.55 28.44
N LEU A 346 26.41 17.22 28.92
CA LEU A 346 27.66 17.02 28.13
C LEU A 346 28.52 15.87 28.74
N THR A 347 29.05 14.90 27.96
CA THR A 347 29.24 13.50 28.47
C THR A 347 29.95 13.47 29.82
N PRO A 348 29.19 13.30 30.90
CA PRO A 348 29.74 13.59 32.19
C PRO A 348 30.47 12.36 32.69
N LEU A 349 31.00 12.51 33.89
CA LEU A 349 30.90 11.45 34.87
C LEU A 349 29.50 10.81 34.82
N VAL A 350 29.33 9.73 34.05
CA VAL A 350 28.06 9.00 34.00
C VAL A 350 28.02 8.13 35.25
N LYS A 351 27.03 8.34 36.12
CA LYS A 351 26.80 7.41 37.23
C LYS A 351 26.40 6.07 36.64
N PRO A 352 26.92 4.95 37.18
CA PRO A 352 26.40 3.65 36.79
C PRO A 352 24.91 3.59 37.13
N LEU A 353 24.10 2.97 36.27
CA LEU A 353 22.75 2.55 36.65
C LEU A 353 22.89 1.66 37.90
N ALA A 354 22.12 1.98 38.93
CA ALA A 354 22.11 1.19 40.15
C ALA A 354 21.56 -0.20 39.83
N ALA A 355 22.43 -1.20 39.79
CA ALA A 355 21.99 -2.57 40.00
C ALA A 355 21.38 -2.66 41.42
N SER A 356 20.12 -3.08 41.54
CA SER A 356 19.67 -4.08 42.53
C SER A 356 18.17 -4.07 42.80
N ALA A 357 17.51 -5.16 42.41
CA ALA A 357 16.78 -5.96 43.41
C ALA A 357 17.25 -7.43 43.41
N ALA A 358 17.69 -7.99 42.27
CA ALA A 358 18.13 -9.39 42.23
C ALA A 358 19.63 -9.65 42.50
N SER A 359 20.50 -8.62 42.50
CA SER A 359 21.95 -8.83 42.70
C SER A 359 22.43 -8.70 44.15
N ARG A 360 21.58 -8.22 45.07
CA ARG A 360 21.96 -8.04 46.50
C ARG A 360 21.82 -9.30 47.35
N GLU A 361 21.04 -10.30 46.93
CA GLU A 361 20.95 -11.56 47.69
C GLU A 361 22.11 -12.53 47.43
N ILE A 362 22.87 -12.34 46.36
CA ILE A 362 23.98 -13.25 46.03
C ILE A 362 25.32 -12.80 46.65
N SER A 363 25.43 -11.56 47.14
CA SER A 363 26.68 -11.05 47.75
C SER A 363 26.79 -11.21 49.27
N SER A 364 25.76 -11.71 49.96
CA SER A 364 25.81 -11.93 51.43
C SER A 364 26.47 -13.24 51.84
N HIS A 365 26.92 -14.07 50.88
CA HIS A 365 27.55 -15.36 51.18
C HIS A 365 28.79 -15.61 50.35
N THR A 366 29.87 -14.85 50.62
CA THR A 366 31.25 -15.38 50.55
C THR A 366 32.23 -14.31 51.03
N SER A 367 32.58 -14.40 52.30
CA SER A 367 33.77 -13.77 52.88
C SER A 367 34.97 -14.70 52.68
N VAL A 368 35.95 -14.33 51.85
CA VAL A 368 37.31 -14.86 51.97
C VAL A 368 38.32 -13.75 51.65
N ASP A 369 39.19 -13.51 52.63
CA ASP A 369 40.29 -12.55 52.69
C ASP A 369 41.43 -12.82 51.69
N SER A 370 42.20 -11.74 51.39
CA SER A 370 43.66 -11.65 51.10
C SER A 370 44.05 -11.20 49.66
N PRO A 371 45.22 -10.55 49.45
CA PRO A 371 45.38 -9.09 49.48
C PRO A 371 45.82 -8.49 48.12
N GLU A 372 45.38 -7.25 47.85
CA GLU A 372 45.85 -6.45 46.70
C GLU A 372 47.29 -5.92 46.88
N PRO A 373 48.09 -5.79 45.80
CA PRO A 373 49.28 -4.96 45.81
C PRO A 373 48.91 -3.48 45.76
N GLN A 374 49.49 -2.74 46.70
CA GLN A 374 49.39 -1.29 46.89
C GLN A 374 50.16 -0.52 45.81
N TRP A 375 49.44 0.06 44.84
CA TRP A 375 49.82 1.36 44.30
C TRP A 375 48.54 2.10 43.83
N GLU A 376 48.43 3.36 44.25
CA GLU A 376 47.37 4.35 43.93
C GLU A 376 46.07 4.33 44.76
N ARG A 377 46.19 4.75 46.02
CA ARG A 377 45.24 5.73 46.58
C ARG A 377 45.63 7.13 46.08
N GLY A 378 44.76 7.81 45.34
CA GLY A 378 44.96 9.21 45.00
C GLY A 378 44.08 9.82 43.90
N ASN A 379 42.74 9.81 44.03
CA ASN A 379 41.82 10.94 43.77
C ASN A 379 40.34 10.46 43.76
N PRO A 380 39.45 10.93 44.64
CA PRO A 380 38.03 10.53 44.66
C PRO A 380 37.15 11.17 43.54
N GLY A 381 37.73 11.53 42.39
CA GLY A 381 37.14 12.54 41.48
C GLY A 381 36.68 12.09 40.08
N LEU A 382 36.78 10.82 39.67
CA LEU A 382 36.43 10.42 38.28
C LEU A 382 35.69 9.05 38.20
N SER A 383 34.38 9.02 38.46
CA SER A 383 33.50 7.83 38.25
C SER A 383 33.27 7.41 36.79
N GLY A 384 33.46 8.30 35.80
CA GLY A 384 33.14 8.05 34.38
C GLY A 384 34.21 7.25 33.63
N GLU A 385 35.42 7.20 34.18
CA GLU A 385 36.54 6.44 33.60
C GLU A 385 36.29 4.92 33.64
N ARG A 386 35.41 4.45 34.54
CA ARG A 386 35.15 3.02 34.77
C ARG A 386 34.48 2.31 33.58
N VAL A 387 33.62 2.99 32.82
CA VAL A 387 32.87 2.39 31.70
C VAL A 387 33.80 1.92 30.58
N PHE A 388 34.78 2.75 30.21
CA PHE A 388 35.74 2.43 29.14
C PHE A 388 37.05 1.85 29.66
N ARG A 389 37.21 1.69 30.98
CA ARG A 389 38.40 1.06 31.57
C ARG A 389 38.53 -0.38 31.13
N GLU A 390 37.41 -1.10 31.02
CA GLU A 390 37.41 -2.50 30.58
C GLU A 390 37.68 -2.63 29.08
N LEU A 391 37.30 -1.65 28.25
CA LEU A 391 37.75 -1.55 26.84
C LEU A 391 39.28 -1.41 26.77
N GLY A 392 39.86 -0.49 27.56
CA GLY A 392 41.31 -0.31 27.63
C GLY A 392 42.05 -1.56 28.14
N ARG A 393 41.48 -2.26 29.13
CA ARG A 393 42.03 -3.54 29.63
C ARG A 393 41.89 -4.67 28.61
N SER A 394 40.78 -4.74 27.89
CA SER A 394 40.54 -5.76 26.86
C SER A 394 41.49 -5.58 25.67
N LEU A 395 41.73 -4.34 25.25
CA LEU A 395 42.78 -4.01 24.26
C LEU A 395 44.19 -4.39 24.76
N ALA A 396 44.46 -4.20 26.06
CA ALA A 396 45.74 -4.58 26.65
C ALA A 396 45.92 -6.10 26.80
N ARG A 397 44.83 -6.86 27.02
CA ARG A 397 44.86 -8.33 27.10
C ARG A 397 45.10 -8.98 25.73
N GLN A 398 44.58 -8.38 24.66
CA GLN A 398 44.70 -8.88 23.29
C GLN A 398 46.00 -8.43 22.58
N ARG A 399 46.86 -7.65 23.26
CA ARG A 399 48.12 -7.14 22.67
C ARG A 399 49.30 -7.25 23.64
N THR A 400 50.45 -7.64 23.11
CA THR A 400 51.72 -7.69 23.88
C THR A 400 52.35 -6.31 24.13
N GLY A 401 51.84 -5.24 23.50
CA GLY A 401 52.37 -3.87 23.61
C GLY A 401 51.64 -3.02 24.66
N ARG A 402 52.28 -1.94 25.12
CA ARG A 402 51.75 -1.10 26.21
C ARG A 402 50.60 -0.20 25.73
N VAL A 403 49.41 -0.36 26.31
CA VAL A 403 48.24 0.50 26.07
C VAL A 403 48.25 1.68 27.05
N LEU A 404 48.16 2.90 26.54
CA LEU A 404 48.09 4.14 27.34
C LEU A 404 46.65 4.65 27.28
N HIS A 405 45.96 4.72 28.41
CA HIS A 405 44.58 5.18 28.50
C HIS A 405 44.51 6.43 29.38
N THR A 406 43.95 7.51 28.83
CA THR A 406 43.66 8.74 29.57
C THR A 406 42.30 9.27 29.14
N SER A 407 41.53 9.77 30.11
CA SER A 407 40.30 10.50 29.82
C SER A 407 40.59 11.92 29.33
N TYR A 408 39.63 12.51 28.61
CA TYR A 408 39.68 13.91 28.19
C TYR A 408 38.37 14.62 28.55
N THR A 409 38.42 15.95 28.56
CA THR A 409 37.32 16.81 29.01
C THR A 409 37.20 17.99 28.06
N ALA A 410 36.23 18.87 28.29
CA ALA A 410 36.05 20.09 27.51
C ALA A 410 37.26 21.05 27.53
N ASN A 411 38.23 20.86 28.43
CA ASN A 411 39.48 21.63 28.50
C ASN A 411 40.45 21.38 27.33
N GLY A 412 40.07 20.56 26.34
CA GLY A 412 40.83 20.39 25.10
C GLY A 412 42.10 19.55 25.25
N VAL A 413 42.96 19.61 24.23
CA VAL A 413 44.24 18.90 24.19
C VAL A 413 45.21 19.60 25.14
N ARG A 414 45.76 18.86 26.10
CA ARG A 414 46.71 19.37 27.11
C ARG A 414 48.13 18.90 26.79
N PRO A 415 49.20 19.54 27.30
CA PRO A 415 50.58 19.13 27.01
C PRO A 415 50.87 17.65 27.31
N GLN A 416 50.21 17.09 28.33
CA GLN A 416 50.30 15.66 28.63
C GLN A 416 49.66 14.79 27.52
N HIS A 417 48.51 15.21 26.97
CA HIS A 417 47.88 14.51 25.83
C HIS A 417 48.79 14.58 24.59
N GLU A 418 49.37 15.75 24.29
CA GLU A 418 50.30 15.91 23.15
C GLU A 418 51.54 15.03 23.32
N SER A 419 52.15 15.01 24.51
CA SER A 419 53.30 14.15 24.81
C SER A 419 52.96 12.67 24.60
N LEU A 420 51.78 12.24 25.05
CA LEU A 420 51.31 10.85 24.86
C LEU A 420 51.06 10.54 23.38
N ILE A 421 50.40 11.44 22.63
CA ILE A 421 50.17 11.30 21.19
C ILE A 421 51.49 11.26 20.42
N ASN A 422 52.47 12.09 20.79
CA ASN A 422 53.80 12.13 20.18
C ASN A 422 54.61 10.86 20.45
N ARG A 423 54.38 10.18 21.58
CA ARG A 423 55.00 8.89 21.89
C ARG A 423 54.27 7.70 21.29
N ALA A 424 52.95 7.79 21.13
CA ALA A 424 52.13 6.70 20.61
C ALA A 424 52.40 6.45 19.13
N SER A 425 52.37 5.19 18.70
CA SER A 425 52.53 4.81 17.28
C SER A 425 51.21 4.84 16.51
N ALA A 426 50.06 4.78 17.20
CA ALA A 426 48.70 4.94 16.67
C ALA A 426 47.78 5.47 17.79
N VAL A 427 46.70 6.16 17.42
CA VAL A 427 45.79 6.82 18.37
C VAL A 427 44.35 6.38 18.11
N ILE A 428 43.58 6.12 19.19
CA ILE A 428 42.14 5.84 19.13
C ILE A 428 41.42 6.90 19.97
N VAL A 429 40.39 7.53 19.41
CA VAL A 429 39.53 8.49 20.13
C VAL A 429 38.11 7.93 20.15
N VAL A 430 37.55 7.79 21.35
CA VAL A 430 36.17 7.30 21.54
C VAL A 430 35.25 8.49 21.76
N THR A 431 34.14 8.55 21.02
CA THR A 431 33.11 9.58 21.19
C THR A 431 31.76 8.96 21.46
N ALA A 432 30.94 9.67 22.24
CA ALA A 432 29.54 9.34 22.43
C ALA A 432 28.72 10.59 22.08
N ASP A 433 28.09 10.54 20.91
CA ASP A 433 27.32 11.63 20.31
C ASP A 433 28.12 12.94 20.17
N ALA A 434 29.28 12.89 19.52
CA ALA A 434 30.20 14.01 19.30
C ALA A 434 29.57 15.20 18.57
N ASN A 435 28.63 14.95 17.65
CA ASN A 435 27.87 16.01 16.99
C ASN A 435 27.01 16.81 17.96
N ARG A 436 26.61 16.20 19.08
CA ARG A 436 25.88 16.85 20.17
C ARG A 436 26.83 17.40 21.25
N ASN A 437 28.05 16.87 21.33
CA ASN A 437 29.07 17.27 22.29
C ASN A 437 30.27 17.94 21.58
N MET A 438 30.09 19.20 21.16
CA MET A 438 31.05 19.92 20.29
C MET A 438 32.48 19.99 20.83
N TYR A 439 32.70 19.92 22.15
CA TYR A 439 34.06 19.85 22.71
C TYR A 439 34.77 18.54 22.34
N GLN A 440 34.04 17.42 22.20
CA GLN A 440 34.58 16.15 21.69
C GLN A 440 34.89 16.27 20.21
N ASN A 441 34.06 17.00 19.44
CA ASN A 441 34.34 17.32 18.04
C ASN A 441 35.65 18.11 17.89
N GLY A 442 35.78 19.22 18.63
CA GLY A 442 36.99 20.05 18.65
C GLY A 442 38.23 19.30 19.15
N PHE A 443 38.09 18.49 20.19
CA PHE A 443 39.18 17.65 20.70
C PHE A 443 39.65 16.62 19.65
N THR A 444 38.71 15.89 19.05
CA THR A 444 39.01 14.84 18.06
C THR A 444 39.69 15.41 16.82
N LYS A 445 39.21 16.55 16.31
CA LYS A 445 39.82 17.25 15.17
C LYS A 445 41.22 17.78 15.49
N HIS A 446 41.43 18.33 16.69
CA HIS A 446 42.74 18.79 17.12
C HIS A 446 43.74 17.61 17.22
N VAL A 447 43.32 16.46 17.75
CA VAL A 447 44.14 15.24 17.78
C VAL A 447 44.44 14.75 16.35
N SER A 448 43.47 14.74 15.44
CA SER A 448 43.69 14.41 14.01
C SER A 448 44.74 15.30 13.37
N MET A 449 44.67 16.61 13.66
CA MET A 449 45.64 17.58 13.15
C MET A 449 47.06 17.27 13.67
N ILE A 450 47.23 17.02 14.97
CA ILE A 450 48.53 16.69 15.58
C ILE A 450 49.10 15.39 14.99
N CYS A 451 48.26 14.37 14.80
CA CYS A 451 48.66 13.09 14.19
C CYS A 451 49.12 13.27 12.74
N ASN A 452 48.51 14.20 11.99
CA ASN A 452 48.83 14.46 10.58
C ASN A 452 50.02 15.42 10.38
N MET A 453 50.47 16.14 11.40
CA MET A 453 51.54 17.16 11.31
C MET A 453 52.87 16.74 11.96
N GLN A 454 53.13 15.44 12.09
CA GLN A 454 54.40 14.91 12.63
C GLN A 454 55.46 14.80 11.52
N TYR A 455 56.73 15.06 11.87
CA TYR A 455 57.87 14.99 10.96
C TYR A 455 58.97 14.09 11.55
N THR A 456 59.73 13.42 10.68
CA THR A 456 60.89 12.62 11.09
C THR A 456 62.08 13.52 11.42
N ALA A 457 63.09 12.97 12.11
CA ALA A 457 64.33 13.71 12.41
C ALA A 457 65.07 14.19 11.14
N GLY A 458 64.77 13.62 9.97
CA GLY A 458 65.28 14.03 8.65
C GLY A 458 64.39 15.03 7.90
N GLY A 459 63.32 15.55 8.51
CA GLY A 459 62.45 16.60 7.94
C GLY A 459 61.29 16.11 7.06
N GLU A 460 61.12 14.79 6.87
CA GLU A 460 60.02 14.24 6.08
C GLU A 460 58.74 14.09 6.90
N LYS A 461 57.59 14.43 6.31
CA LYS A 461 56.28 14.37 6.96
C LYS A 461 55.85 12.90 7.14
N LYS A 462 55.55 12.49 8.37
CA LYS A 462 55.12 11.12 8.71
C LYS A 462 53.86 11.15 9.56
N SER A 463 52.69 11.02 8.92
CA SER A 463 51.39 10.99 9.60
C SER A 463 51.21 9.74 10.45
N LYS A 464 50.64 9.89 11.64
CA LYS A 464 50.32 8.78 12.55
C LYS A 464 48.88 8.30 12.32
N PRO A 465 48.61 6.98 12.35
CA PRO A 465 47.26 6.46 12.24
C PRO A 465 46.36 6.90 13.39
N LEU A 466 45.18 7.45 13.06
CA LEU A 466 44.12 7.83 14.00
C LEU A 466 42.82 7.09 13.63
N ILE A 467 42.19 6.46 14.61
CA ILE A 467 40.88 5.81 14.48
C ILE A 467 39.90 6.50 15.44
N VAL A 468 38.74 6.92 14.93
CA VAL A 468 37.66 7.48 15.74
C VAL A 468 36.55 6.43 15.89
N VAL A 469 36.16 6.15 17.13
CA VAL A 469 35.11 5.18 17.46
C VAL A 469 33.93 5.91 18.07
N ALA A 470 32.80 5.95 17.35
CA ALA A 470 31.54 6.42 17.91
C ALA A 470 30.81 5.26 18.58
N VAL A 471 30.53 5.37 19.87
CA VAL A 471 29.90 4.27 20.63
C VAL A 471 28.39 4.41 20.78
N SER A 472 27.77 5.26 19.96
CA SER A 472 26.34 5.56 19.98
C SER A 472 25.88 5.99 18.57
N SER A 473 25.91 7.27 18.24
CA SER A 473 25.49 7.76 16.92
C SER A 473 26.50 7.40 15.80
N PRO A 474 26.05 6.78 14.69
CA PRO A 474 26.93 6.50 13.55
C PRO A 474 27.26 7.76 12.75
N TYR A 475 26.65 8.92 13.04
CA TYR A 475 26.78 10.13 12.24
C TYR A 475 27.83 11.13 12.76
N ASP A 476 28.51 10.83 13.88
CA ASP A 476 29.41 11.76 14.58
C ASP A 476 30.52 12.36 13.71
N PHE A 477 31.12 11.56 12.83
CA PHE A 477 32.10 12.03 11.85
C PHE A 477 31.97 11.33 10.49
N SER A 478 30.83 10.68 10.21
CA SER A 478 30.64 9.84 9.02
C SER A 478 30.78 10.59 7.69
N THR A 479 30.61 11.92 7.70
CA THR A 479 30.75 12.80 6.53
C THR A 479 31.94 13.76 6.63
N ASP A 480 32.77 13.67 7.69
CA ASP A 480 33.87 14.60 7.94
C ASP A 480 35.19 14.08 7.35
N THR A 481 35.62 14.67 6.24
CA THR A 481 36.80 14.25 5.47
C THR A 481 38.13 14.48 6.21
N SER A 482 38.14 15.19 7.34
CA SER A 482 39.35 15.39 8.16
C SER A 482 39.69 14.19 9.05
N ILE A 483 38.77 13.23 9.18
CA ILE A 483 38.94 11.99 9.94
C ILE A 483 39.05 10.82 8.95
N GLY A 484 40.22 10.18 8.89
CA GLY A 484 40.51 9.18 7.87
C GLY A 484 39.97 7.77 8.17
N THR A 485 39.75 7.42 9.44
CA THR A 485 39.26 6.08 9.82
C THR A 485 38.26 6.21 10.97
N TYR A 486 37.03 5.73 10.74
CA TYR A 486 35.88 5.92 11.62
C TYR A 486 35.08 4.62 11.74
N VAL A 487 34.66 4.26 12.96
CA VAL A 487 33.89 3.05 13.26
C VAL A 487 32.77 3.40 14.25
N CYS A 488 31.56 2.87 14.04
CA CYS A 488 30.46 3.00 15.00
C CYS A 488 30.10 1.65 15.60
N THR A 489 29.93 1.58 16.93
CA THR A 489 29.48 0.37 17.63
C THR A 489 28.00 0.40 18.00
N TYR A 490 27.30 1.51 17.75
CA TYR A 490 25.89 1.79 18.05
C TYR A 490 25.50 1.74 19.55
N ASP A 491 26.37 1.20 20.39
CA ASP A 491 26.21 1.03 21.82
C ASP A 491 27.60 0.93 22.51
N PHE A 492 27.67 1.25 23.81
CA PHE A 492 28.86 1.21 24.66
C PHE A 492 28.79 0.12 25.75
N THR A 493 27.88 -0.85 25.64
CA THR A 493 27.86 -2.04 26.50
C THR A 493 29.12 -2.90 26.35
N GLU A 494 29.42 -3.71 27.37
CA GLU A 494 30.61 -4.56 27.41
C GLU A 494 30.71 -5.49 26.18
N THR A 495 29.59 -6.05 25.72
CA THR A 495 29.54 -6.91 24.52
C THR A 495 29.87 -6.15 23.23
N ALA A 496 29.34 -4.93 23.07
CA ALA A 496 29.64 -4.07 21.92
C ALA A 496 31.12 -3.66 21.90
N LEU A 497 31.66 -3.30 23.07
CA LEU A 497 33.07 -2.93 23.23
C LEU A 497 34.02 -4.12 23.06
N VAL A 498 33.66 -5.33 23.50
CA VAL A 498 34.44 -6.57 23.24
C VAL A 498 34.44 -6.89 21.74
N SER A 499 33.31 -6.73 21.06
CA SER A 499 33.21 -6.93 19.62
C SER A 499 34.04 -5.91 18.85
N LEU A 500 34.06 -4.65 19.29
CA LEU A 500 34.93 -3.61 18.77
C LEU A 500 36.42 -3.99 18.91
N VAL A 501 36.86 -4.52 20.06
CA VAL A 501 38.25 -4.96 20.24
C VAL A 501 38.61 -6.03 19.20
N ARG A 502 37.74 -7.01 18.98
CA ARG A 502 37.94 -8.06 17.98
C ARG A 502 37.99 -7.51 16.56
N VAL A 503 37.18 -6.49 16.25
CA VAL A 503 37.21 -5.78 14.96
C VAL A 503 38.52 -4.99 14.79
N LEU A 504 38.95 -4.23 15.80
CA LEU A 504 40.18 -3.44 15.76
C LEU A 504 41.45 -4.31 15.66
N HIS A 505 41.39 -5.54 16.16
CA HIS A 505 42.46 -6.54 16.03
C HIS A 505 42.40 -7.35 14.74
N GLY A 506 41.33 -7.24 13.96
CA GLY A 506 41.14 -7.97 12.71
C GLY A 506 40.67 -9.42 12.91
N ASP A 507 40.28 -9.81 14.12
CA ASP A 507 39.71 -11.13 14.43
C ASP A 507 38.31 -11.28 13.84
N ILE A 508 37.60 -10.16 13.66
CA ILE A 508 36.29 -10.08 13.01
C ILE A 508 36.35 -8.94 11.99
N THR A 509 35.90 -9.20 10.76
CA THR A 509 35.70 -8.15 9.75
C THR A 509 34.34 -7.47 9.97
N PRO A 510 34.26 -6.14 10.14
CA PRO A 510 32.99 -5.46 10.34
C PRO A 510 32.21 -5.41 9.02
N THR A 511 30.97 -5.91 9.01
CA THR A 511 30.11 -5.99 7.81
C THR A 511 28.93 -5.01 7.83
N GLY A 512 28.78 -4.21 8.89
CA GLY A 512 27.69 -3.25 9.04
C GLY A 512 27.81 -2.06 8.07
N SER A 513 26.67 -1.62 7.53
CA SER A 513 26.54 -0.43 6.69
C SER A 513 25.74 0.67 7.40
N LEU A 514 25.97 1.93 7.02
CA LEU A 514 25.21 3.07 7.53
C LEU A 514 23.76 3.00 7.00
N PRO A 515 22.73 3.12 7.86
CA PRO A 515 21.34 3.12 7.39
C PRO A 515 20.98 4.40 6.64
N GLY A 516 20.51 4.30 5.39
CA GLY A 516 19.90 5.40 4.63
C GLY A 516 20.69 5.95 3.42
N THR A 517 19.95 6.66 2.56
CA THR A 517 20.24 7.08 1.16
C THR A 517 21.50 7.96 0.95
N ILE A 518 22.70 7.36 0.99
CA ILE A 518 23.90 7.95 0.37
C ILE A 518 24.63 6.87 -0.44
N SER A 519 24.02 6.42 -1.52
CA SER A 519 24.73 5.82 -2.66
C SER A 519 23.77 5.73 -3.84
N ARG A 520 23.99 6.55 -4.87
CA ARG A 520 23.37 6.37 -6.19
C ARG A 520 24.49 6.08 -7.18
N SER A 521 24.27 5.13 -8.10
CA SER A 521 24.69 5.30 -9.49
C SER A 521 23.79 4.51 -10.47
N GLU A 522 23.12 5.30 -11.31
CA GLU A 522 22.61 5.16 -12.68
C GLU A 522 22.37 3.80 -13.42
N LYS A 523 21.11 3.71 -13.94
CA LYS A 523 20.65 3.39 -15.33
C LYS A 523 19.77 2.13 -15.59
N LEU A 524 18.46 2.43 -15.72
CA LEU A 524 17.50 2.14 -16.83
C LEU A 524 17.06 0.71 -17.20
N THR A 525 15.76 0.44 -17.04
CA THR A 525 14.91 -0.33 -18.00
C THR A 525 13.45 0.17 -17.92
N GLN A 526 12.79 0.31 -19.08
CA GLN A 526 11.57 1.11 -19.27
C GLN A 526 10.30 0.55 -18.59
N SER A 527 9.68 1.37 -17.74
CA SER A 527 8.40 1.11 -17.06
C SER A 527 7.19 1.58 -17.87
N LYS A 528 6.02 0.98 -17.63
CA LYS A 528 4.74 1.50 -18.12
C LYS A 528 4.52 2.89 -17.51
N THR A 529 4.45 3.92 -18.35
CA THR A 529 4.40 5.33 -17.95
C THR A 529 3.02 5.72 -17.43
N HIS A 530 2.93 6.07 -16.14
CA HIS A 530 1.81 6.84 -15.60
C HIS A 530 1.99 8.31 -15.97
N TRP A 531 1.01 8.90 -16.66
CA TRP A 531 1.08 10.29 -17.07
C TRP A 531 0.54 11.20 -15.96
N LEU A 532 1.22 12.32 -15.73
CA LEU A 532 0.72 13.39 -14.88
C LEU A 532 -0.55 13.96 -15.52
N VAL A 533 -1.67 13.82 -14.82
CA VAL A 533 -2.96 14.41 -15.22
C VAL A 533 -3.22 15.64 -14.38
N GLU A 534 -3.44 16.75 -15.04
CA GLU A 534 -3.72 18.03 -14.41
C GLU A 534 -5.17 18.45 -14.62
N ILE A 535 -5.65 19.32 -13.74
CA ILE A 535 -6.93 20.01 -13.97
C ILE A 535 -6.71 20.98 -15.13
N PHE A 536 -7.63 20.95 -16.10
CA PHE A 536 -7.69 21.90 -17.21
C PHE A 536 -7.87 23.30 -16.66
N ASN A 537 -7.05 24.22 -17.14
CA ASN A 537 -7.14 25.64 -16.86
C ASN A 537 -7.38 26.39 -18.17
N GLU A 538 -8.46 27.16 -18.24
CA GLU A 538 -8.89 27.83 -19.48
C GLU A 538 -7.82 28.74 -20.08
N GLU A 539 -7.22 29.61 -19.27
CA GLU A 539 -6.17 30.55 -19.71
C GLU A 539 -4.92 29.84 -20.22
N ARG A 540 -4.56 28.72 -19.57
CA ARG A 540 -3.35 27.95 -19.89
C ARG A 540 -3.55 27.00 -21.07
N ASP A 541 -4.69 26.32 -21.15
CA ASP A 541 -4.83 25.09 -21.93
C ASP A 541 -5.78 25.24 -23.14
N ALA A 542 -6.61 26.29 -23.23
CA ALA A 542 -7.63 26.41 -24.28
C ALA A 542 -7.07 26.36 -25.70
N LEU A 543 -6.01 27.12 -26.00
CA LEU A 543 -5.38 27.15 -27.32
C LEU A 543 -4.77 25.78 -27.69
N ALA A 544 -4.14 25.12 -26.72
CA ALA A 544 -3.52 23.82 -26.92
C ALA A 544 -4.59 22.71 -27.10
N LEU A 545 -5.75 22.86 -26.46
CA LEU A 545 -6.92 22.01 -26.68
C LEU A 545 -7.51 22.20 -28.08
N ASP A 546 -7.65 23.44 -28.56
CA ASP A 546 -8.09 23.72 -29.93
C ASP A 546 -7.14 23.13 -30.98
N THR A 547 -5.84 23.10 -30.67
CA THR A 547 -4.83 22.46 -31.51
C THR A 547 -5.00 20.95 -31.54
N LEU A 548 -5.13 20.30 -30.37
CA LEU A 548 -5.37 18.87 -30.26
C LEU A 548 -6.67 18.43 -30.97
N ILE A 549 -7.73 19.24 -30.88
CA ILE A 549 -9.00 18.99 -31.58
C ILE A 549 -8.78 18.96 -33.10
N LYS A 550 -8.03 19.93 -33.65
CA LYS A 550 -7.71 19.97 -35.09
C LYS A 550 -6.90 18.75 -35.52
N GLU A 551 -5.88 18.37 -34.76
CA GLU A 551 -5.07 17.18 -35.06
C GLU A 551 -5.90 15.89 -35.11
N ILE A 552 -6.88 15.73 -34.22
CA ILE A 552 -7.78 14.58 -34.20
C ILE A 552 -8.72 14.59 -35.40
N ILE A 553 -9.22 15.76 -35.79
CA ILE A 553 -10.08 15.92 -36.97
C ILE A 553 -9.29 15.55 -38.24
N GLU A 554 -8.05 16.05 -38.38
CA GLU A 554 -7.20 15.79 -39.54
C GLU A 554 -6.72 14.33 -39.65
N TRP A 555 -6.60 13.63 -38.50
CA TRP A 555 -6.24 12.21 -38.49
C TRP A 555 -7.41 11.29 -38.87
N SER A 556 -8.64 11.79 -38.85
CA SER A 556 -9.81 11.04 -39.29
C SER A 556 -9.77 10.90 -40.83
N SER A 557 -10.19 9.74 -41.37
CA SER A 557 -10.06 9.53 -42.83
C SER A 557 -10.93 10.55 -43.59
N PRO A 558 -10.54 10.99 -44.80
CA PRO A 558 -11.22 12.06 -45.54
C PRO A 558 -12.61 11.69 -46.11
N ASN A 559 -13.22 10.60 -45.65
CA ASN A 559 -14.62 10.21 -45.89
C ASN A 559 -15.36 9.97 -44.56
N GLN A 560 -14.80 10.44 -43.44
CA GLN A 560 -15.23 10.13 -42.07
C GLN A 560 -15.58 11.41 -41.34
N ARG A 561 -16.73 11.36 -40.66
CA ARG A 561 -17.25 12.50 -39.94
C ARG A 561 -16.75 12.47 -38.50
N SER A 562 -16.08 13.54 -38.07
CA SER A 562 -15.70 13.73 -36.67
C SER A 562 -16.78 14.49 -35.90
N GLU A 563 -17.16 14.01 -34.71
CA GLU A 563 -18.07 14.71 -33.79
C GLU A 563 -17.45 16.01 -33.24
N LEU A 564 -16.13 16.12 -33.27
CA LEU A 564 -15.41 17.34 -32.88
C LEU A 564 -15.43 18.39 -34.00
N LYS A 565 -15.94 18.07 -35.19
CA LYS A 565 -16.03 19.00 -36.32
C LYS A 565 -17.02 20.12 -35.97
N GLY A 566 -16.49 21.29 -35.59
CA GLY A 566 -17.25 22.45 -35.13
C GLY A 566 -17.21 22.68 -33.62
N ALA A 567 -16.59 21.78 -32.85
CA ALA A 567 -16.30 21.99 -31.44
C ALA A 567 -15.02 22.80 -31.26
N THR A 568 -14.97 23.60 -30.21
CA THR A 568 -13.78 24.31 -29.73
C THR A 568 -13.56 24.00 -28.26
N SER A 569 -12.47 24.49 -27.68
CA SER A 569 -12.20 24.47 -26.25
C SER A 569 -13.38 25.02 -25.43
N ASN A 570 -14.00 26.10 -25.91
CA ASN A 570 -15.19 26.73 -25.32
C ASN A 570 -16.43 25.83 -25.32
N SER A 571 -16.57 24.94 -26.30
CA SER A 571 -17.71 24.01 -26.38
C SER A 571 -17.81 23.06 -25.18
N PHE A 572 -16.75 22.94 -24.38
CA PHE A 572 -16.74 22.11 -23.17
C PHE A 572 -17.04 22.90 -21.88
N LEU A 573 -17.05 24.23 -21.90
CA LEU A 573 -17.14 25.08 -20.71
C LEU A 573 -18.54 25.65 -20.52
N LEU A 574 -19.40 24.95 -19.78
CA LEU A 574 -20.81 25.31 -19.65
C LEU A 574 -21.03 26.56 -18.80
N ARG A 575 -20.17 26.81 -17.80
CA ARG A 575 -20.25 27.98 -16.91
C ARG A 575 -21.63 28.16 -16.25
N GLN A 576 -22.29 27.05 -15.91
CA GLN A 576 -23.64 27.02 -15.32
C GLN A 576 -23.59 26.76 -13.80
N GLN A 577 -24.34 27.54 -12.99
CA GLN A 577 -24.35 27.38 -11.52
C GLN A 577 -24.83 25.99 -11.03
N ASN A 578 -25.69 25.33 -11.82
CA ASN A 578 -26.30 24.04 -11.48
C ASN A 578 -25.51 22.83 -12.01
N VAL A 579 -24.40 23.07 -12.70
CA VAL A 579 -23.52 22.03 -13.23
C VAL A 579 -22.13 22.25 -12.66
N LEU A 580 -21.60 21.28 -11.93
CA LEU A 580 -20.20 21.32 -11.51
C LEU A 580 -19.36 20.69 -12.61
N GLU A 581 -18.46 21.45 -13.19
CA GLU A 581 -17.55 20.98 -14.23
C GLU A 581 -16.10 20.90 -13.71
N THR A 582 -15.39 19.85 -14.11
CA THR A 582 -13.95 19.71 -13.82
C THR A 582 -13.34 18.93 -14.96
N HIS A 583 -12.43 19.54 -15.70
CA HIS A 583 -11.86 18.93 -16.90
C HIS A 583 -10.38 18.61 -16.65
N PHE A 584 -9.84 17.69 -17.43
CA PHE A 584 -8.52 17.13 -17.20
C PHE A 584 -7.71 17.09 -18.48
N VAL A 585 -6.41 17.31 -18.34
CA VAL A 585 -5.45 17.30 -19.44
C VAL A 585 -4.21 16.51 -19.08
N VAL A 586 -3.60 15.91 -20.10
CA VAL A 586 -2.20 15.46 -20.05
C VAL A 586 -1.41 16.37 -20.97
N ARG A 587 -0.34 16.95 -20.44
CA ARG A 587 0.43 18.04 -21.06
C ARG A 587 1.90 17.68 -21.13
N ASN A 588 2.58 18.14 -22.17
CA ASN A 588 4.03 18.23 -22.18
C ASN A 588 4.49 19.47 -21.39
N SER A 589 5.31 19.27 -20.35
CA SER A 589 5.77 20.38 -19.52
C SER A 589 6.66 21.39 -20.24
N SER A 590 7.35 20.99 -21.31
CA SER A 590 8.29 21.84 -22.06
C SER A 590 7.63 22.57 -23.23
N THR A 591 6.72 21.92 -23.96
CA THR A 591 6.06 22.52 -25.14
C THR A 591 4.66 23.04 -24.86
N SER A 592 4.09 22.73 -23.69
CA SER A 592 2.69 22.99 -23.33
C SER A 592 1.66 22.34 -24.27
N ALA A 593 2.08 21.46 -25.18
CA ALA A 593 1.17 20.71 -26.04
C ALA A 593 0.36 19.70 -25.22
N LEU A 594 -0.93 19.58 -25.53
CA LEU A 594 -1.81 18.59 -24.89
C LEU A 594 -1.74 17.27 -25.64
N TYR A 595 -1.60 16.18 -24.89
CA TYR A 595 -1.61 14.82 -25.44
C TYR A 595 -2.95 14.11 -25.22
N GLY A 596 -3.78 14.63 -24.34
CA GLY A 596 -5.16 14.17 -24.19
C GLY A 596 -5.98 15.08 -23.30
N PHE A 597 -7.29 14.99 -23.47
CA PHE A 597 -8.28 15.80 -22.78
C PHE A 597 -9.48 14.96 -22.35
N CYS A 598 -10.03 15.27 -21.18
CA CYS A 598 -11.25 14.65 -20.65
C CYS A 598 -12.14 15.69 -19.99
N SER A 599 -13.40 15.80 -20.42
CA SER A 599 -14.39 16.68 -19.81
C SER A 599 -15.35 15.91 -18.91
N THR A 600 -15.64 16.47 -17.72
CA THR A 600 -16.60 15.90 -16.77
C THR A 600 -17.59 16.94 -16.28
N TYR A 601 -18.82 16.49 -16.04
CA TYR A 601 -19.94 17.31 -15.59
C TYR A 601 -20.73 16.59 -14.51
N PHE A 602 -21.13 17.29 -13.46
CA PHE A 602 -22.06 16.81 -12.45
C PHE A 602 -23.32 17.68 -12.41
N PHE A 603 -24.44 17.08 -12.81
CA PHE A 603 -25.74 17.74 -12.89
C PHE A 603 -26.49 17.59 -11.55
N LYS A 604 -26.42 18.62 -10.70
CA LYS A 604 -27.00 18.61 -9.34
C LYS A 604 -28.48 18.22 -9.32
N SER A 605 -29.26 18.71 -10.30
CA SER A 605 -30.71 18.47 -10.39
C SER A 605 -31.08 16.99 -10.57
N THR A 606 -30.20 16.18 -11.15
CA THR A 606 -30.47 14.76 -11.42
C THR A 606 -29.56 13.81 -10.64
N GLY A 607 -28.50 14.32 -10.00
CA GLY A 607 -27.44 13.51 -9.41
C GLY A 607 -26.64 12.71 -10.45
N THR A 608 -26.55 13.17 -11.70
CA THR A 608 -25.86 12.45 -12.78
C THR A 608 -24.46 13.01 -12.96
N GLY A 609 -23.44 12.16 -12.82
CA GLY A 609 -22.06 12.45 -13.24
C GLY A 609 -21.83 11.96 -14.67
N ALA A 610 -21.26 12.78 -15.53
CA ALA A 610 -21.04 12.46 -16.94
C ALA A 610 -19.58 12.71 -17.33
N ILE A 611 -19.01 11.77 -18.10
CA ILE A 611 -17.82 12.03 -18.91
C ILE A 611 -18.33 12.50 -20.28
N GLY A 612 -18.22 13.80 -20.56
CA GLY A 612 -18.79 14.37 -21.78
C GLY A 612 -17.94 14.13 -23.01
N ALA A 613 -16.61 14.12 -22.87
CA ALA A 613 -15.68 13.79 -23.93
C ALA A 613 -14.38 13.23 -23.35
N LEU A 614 -13.76 12.30 -24.08
CA LEU A 614 -12.44 11.77 -23.79
C LEU A 614 -11.74 11.48 -25.11
N PHE A 615 -10.62 12.15 -25.36
CA PHE A 615 -9.84 11.93 -26.56
C PHE A 615 -8.34 12.18 -26.33
N VAL A 616 -7.52 11.52 -27.14
CA VAL A 616 -6.06 11.45 -27.02
C VAL A 616 -5.46 11.66 -28.40
N ASP A 617 -4.36 12.41 -28.45
CA ASP A 617 -3.51 12.59 -29.62
C ASP A 617 -3.30 11.23 -30.31
N PRO A 618 -3.69 11.08 -31.60
CA PRO A 618 -3.58 9.83 -32.33
C PRO A 618 -2.18 9.22 -32.35
N GLY A 619 -1.14 10.04 -32.47
CA GLY A 619 0.27 9.61 -32.46
C GLY A 619 0.77 9.15 -31.09
N ARG A 620 0.01 9.43 -30.02
CA ARG A 620 0.34 9.10 -28.63
C ARG A 620 -0.65 8.11 -28.00
N ARG A 621 -1.58 7.57 -28.78
CA ARG A 621 -2.42 6.45 -28.35
C ARG A 621 -1.52 5.25 -28.00
N LYS A 622 -2.00 4.40 -27.09
CA LYS A 622 -1.25 3.26 -26.49
C LYS A 622 -0.14 3.64 -25.50
N LEU A 623 -0.02 4.92 -25.12
CA LEU A 623 0.85 5.36 -24.03
C LEU A 623 0.12 5.50 -22.68
N SER A 624 -1.05 4.86 -22.49
CA SER A 624 -1.86 4.96 -21.25
C SER A 624 -2.37 6.35 -20.87
N ILE A 625 -2.28 7.34 -21.76
CA ILE A 625 -2.78 8.71 -21.54
C ILE A 625 -4.31 8.71 -21.31
N GLY A 626 -5.06 8.02 -22.19
CA GLY A 626 -6.53 7.94 -22.08
C GLY A 626 -7.01 7.27 -20.81
N GLN A 627 -6.27 6.25 -20.34
CA GLN A 627 -6.52 5.59 -19.06
C GLN A 627 -6.31 6.56 -17.90
N SER A 628 -5.16 7.23 -17.86
CA SER A 628 -4.81 8.19 -16.81
C SER A 628 -5.88 9.29 -16.69
N LEU A 629 -6.33 9.83 -17.84
CA LEU A 629 -7.40 10.84 -17.90
C LEU A 629 -8.75 10.33 -17.38
N HIS A 630 -9.17 9.12 -17.79
CA HIS A 630 -10.43 8.50 -17.36
C HIS A 630 -10.42 8.21 -15.86
N ASP A 631 -9.35 7.63 -15.32
CA ASP A 631 -9.23 7.31 -13.90
C ASP A 631 -9.30 8.56 -13.02
N ARG A 632 -8.70 9.67 -13.49
CA ARG A 632 -8.79 10.96 -12.79
C ARG A 632 -10.21 11.52 -12.85
N ALA A 633 -10.86 11.44 -14.01
CA ALA A 633 -12.23 11.90 -14.23
C ALA A 633 -13.24 11.17 -13.33
N ILE A 634 -13.20 9.84 -13.27
CA ILE A 634 -14.12 9.03 -12.44
C ILE A 634 -13.91 9.33 -10.96
N ARG A 635 -12.67 9.39 -10.47
CA ARG A 635 -12.37 9.72 -9.07
C ARG A 635 -12.94 11.07 -8.67
N THR A 636 -12.79 12.09 -9.51
CA THR A 636 -13.34 13.42 -9.21
C THR A 636 -14.87 13.43 -9.22
N LEU A 637 -15.53 12.68 -10.10
CA LEU A 637 -16.99 12.57 -10.10
C LEU A 637 -17.51 11.81 -8.87
N LEU A 638 -16.84 10.73 -8.44
CA LEU A 638 -17.21 9.94 -7.25
C LEU A 638 -17.15 10.77 -5.95
N GLN A 639 -16.27 11.76 -5.88
CA GLN A 639 -16.16 12.66 -4.73
C GLN A 639 -17.26 13.74 -4.68
N ARG A 640 -18.15 13.82 -5.69
CA ARG A 640 -19.24 14.80 -5.70
C ARG A 640 -20.40 14.33 -4.83
N GLU A 641 -20.73 15.13 -3.83
CA GLU A 641 -21.90 14.92 -2.99
C GLU A 641 -23.20 14.91 -3.83
N GLY A 642 -24.05 13.91 -3.62
CA GLY A 642 -25.32 13.76 -4.32
C GLY A 642 -25.25 13.03 -5.68
N ILE A 643 -24.12 12.40 -6.02
CA ILE A 643 -24.02 11.54 -7.20
C ILE A 643 -24.84 10.25 -7.03
N LYS A 644 -25.62 9.91 -8.05
CA LYS A 644 -26.55 8.77 -8.08
C LYS A 644 -26.26 7.81 -9.23
N ARG A 645 -25.72 8.30 -10.34
CA ARG A 645 -25.41 7.51 -11.53
C ARG A 645 -24.34 8.15 -12.39
N PHE A 646 -23.66 7.32 -13.18
CA PHE A 646 -22.66 7.72 -14.16
C PHE A 646 -23.19 7.57 -15.59
N GLN A 647 -22.70 8.42 -16.48
CA GLN A 647 -23.05 8.40 -17.90
C GLN A 647 -21.82 8.67 -18.79
N LEU A 648 -21.69 7.90 -19.87
CA LEU A 648 -20.80 8.24 -20.98
C LEU A 648 -21.53 9.15 -21.96
N GLY A 649 -20.88 10.25 -22.31
CA GLY A 649 -21.48 11.31 -23.10
C GLY A 649 -22.41 12.20 -22.29
N SER A 650 -22.71 13.37 -22.84
CA SER A 650 -23.61 14.35 -22.24
C SER A 650 -24.62 14.85 -23.26
N ARG A 651 -25.76 15.36 -22.78
CA ARG A 651 -26.73 16.11 -23.59
C ARG A 651 -26.43 17.61 -23.61
N LEU A 652 -25.58 18.07 -22.70
CA LEU A 652 -25.08 19.44 -22.63
C LEU A 652 -23.69 19.39 -21.98
N PRO A 653 -22.60 19.69 -22.69
CA PRO A 653 -22.56 19.90 -24.14
C PRO A 653 -22.90 18.61 -24.88
N SER A 654 -23.45 18.74 -26.08
CA SER A 654 -23.94 17.64 -26.91
C SER A 654 -22.95 17.30 -28.03
N ILE A 655 -21.69 17.07 -27.65
CA ILE A 655 -20.62 16.71 -28.59
C ILE A 655 -20.62 15.19 -28.77
N TYR A 656 -20.30 14.45 -27.70
CA TYR A 656 -20.51 13.02 -27.63
C TYR A 656 -21.76 12.71 -26.82
N LEU A 657 -22.78 12.14 -27.47
CA LEU A 657 -24.00 11.65 -26.82
C LEU A 657 -23.80 10.28 -26.15
N GLY A 658 -22.65 9.63 -26.42
CA GLY A 658 -22.27 8.30 -25.99
C GLY A 658 -21.03 7.85 -26.79
N ILE A 659 -20.80 6.54 -26.88
CA ILE A 659 -19.72 5.98 -27.70
C ILE A 659 -20.12 6.07 -29.18
N PRO A 660 -19.33 6.73 -30.06
CA PRO A 660 -19.57 6.80 -31.50
C PRO A 660 -19.77 5.42 -32.13
N SER A 661 -20.66 5.34 -33.13
CA SER A 661 -21.10 4.07 -33.73
C SER A 661 -21.03 4.01 -35.25
N ASP A 662 -20.61 5.11 -35.87
CA ASP A 662 -20.40 5.30 -37.31
C ASP A 662 -19.28 4.41 -37.90
N HIS A 663 -18.32 3.99 -37.08
CA HIS A 663 -17.22 3.10 -37.49
C HIS A 663 -17.28 1.75 -36.79
N SER A 664 -17.51 0.66 -37.53
CA SER A 664 -17.65 -0.67 -36.92
C SER A 664 -16.40 -1.15 -36.17
N SER A 665 -15.21 -0.90 -36.72
CA SER A 665 -13.92 -1.28 -36.12
C SER A 665 -13.56 -0.41 -34.91
N GLU A 666 -13.70 0.91 -35.02
CA GLU A 666 -13.43 1.83 -33.94
C GLU A 666 -14.48 1.75 -32.83
N ARG A 667 -15.75 1.56 -33.17
CA ARG A 667 -16.81 1.25 -32.20
C ARG A 667 -16.48 -0.02 -31.42
N LYS A 668 -16.00 -1.08 -32.07
CA LYS A 668 -15.58 -2.31 -31.37
C LYS A 668 -14.40 -2.02 -30.43
N ARG A 669 -13.41 -1.27 -30.91
CA ARG A 669 -12.24 -0.84 -30.12
C ARG A 669 -12.64 0.01 -28.90
N LEU A 670 -13.47 1.03 -29.10
CA LEU A 670 -13.91 1.95 -28.04
C LEU A 670 -14.87 1.27 -27.07
N ARG A 671 -15.82 0.45 -27.54
CA ARG A 671 -16.67 -0.35 -26.65
C ARG A 671 -15.85 -1.31 -25.80
N SER A 672 -14.87 -1.99 -26.39
CA SER A 672 -13.95 -2.85 -25.66
C SER A 672 -13.13 -2.03 -24.66
N TRP A 673 -12.60 -0.88 -25.07
CA TRP A 673 -11.82 -0.02 -24.17
C TRP A 673 -12.65 0.48 -22.99
N PHE A 674 -13.84 1.02 -23.24
CA PHE A 674 -14.76 1.48 -22.19
C PHE A 674 -15.27 0.34 -21.30
N ALA A 675 -15.51 -0.86 -21.87
CA ALA A 675 -15.86 -2.04 -21.09
C ALA A 675 -14.72 -2.48 -20.16
N ASN A 676 -13.48 -2.48 -20.67
CA ASN A 676 -12.29 -2.84 -19.89
C ASN A 676 -12.02 -1.84 -18.74
N VAL A 677 -12.46 -0.59 -18.87
CA VAL A 677 -12.36 0.42 -17.78
C VAL A 677 -13.65 0.53 -16.95
N GLY A 678 -14.52 -0.49 -17.00
CA GLY A 678 -15.64 -0.67 -16.06
C GLY A 678 -17.00 -0.15 -16.53
N TRP A 679 -17.16 0.30 -17.77
CA TRP A 679 -18.48 0.73 -18.27
C TRP A 679 -19.29 -0.44 -18.82
N ASN A 680 -20.55 -0.55 -18.37
CA ASN A 680 -21.51 -1.47 -19.00
C ASN A 680 -21.93 -0.96 -20.39
N THR A 681 -21.23 -1.42 -21.42
CA THR A 681 -21.56 -1.07 -22.83
C THR A 681 -22.59 -2.01 -23.45
N ALA A 682 -23.00 -3.08 -22.76
CA ALA A 682 -23.96 -4.07 -23.26
C ALA A 682 -25.41 -3.57 -23.24
N LEU A 683 -25.79 -2.78 -22.21
CA LEU A 683 -27.14 -2.24 -22.04
C LEU A 683 -27.32 -0.82 -22.61
N SER A 684 -26.50 -0.41 -23.59
CA SER A 684 -26.55 0.95 -24.11
C SER A 684 -27.78 1.20 -24.98
N ARG A 685 -28.51 2.29 -24.69
CA ARG A 685 -29.59 2.76 -25.56
C ARG A 685 -28.99 3.50 -26.75
N PRO A 686 -29.36 3.16 -27.99
CA PRO A 686 -28.92 3.92 -29.15
C PRO A 686 -29.46 5.34 -29.06
N VAL A 687 -28.60 6.31 -29.34
CA VAL A 687 -28.98 7.71 -29.51
C VAL A 687 -28.60 8.09 -30.93
N CYS A 688 -29.53 8.71 -31.65
CA CYS A 688 -29.36 9.02 -33.06
C CYS A 688 -29.26 10.54 -33.22
N SER A 689 -28.28 10.96 -34.02
CA SER A 689 -28.20 12.31 -34.57
C SER A 689 -28.60 12.24 -36.04
N MET A 690 -29.58 13.05 -36.44
CA MET A 690 -30.05 13.12 -37.83
C MET A 690 -29.51 14.38 -38.50
N VAL A 691 -29.00 14.23 -39.71
CA VAL A 691 -28.59 15.36 -40.57
C VAL A 691 -29.53 15.37 -41.76
N MET A 692 -30.22 16.49 -41.95
CA MET A 692 -31.03 16.73 -43.15
C MET A 692 -30.22 17.56 -44.14
N ARG A 693 -30.07 17.06 -45.36
CA ARG A 693 -29.39 17.75 -46.47
C ARG A 693 -30.39 18.54 -47.30
N ASN A 694 -29.92 19.59 -47.97
CA ASN A 694 -30.69 20.36 -48.95
C ASN A 694 -32.01 20.96 -48.41
N LEU A 695 -31.98 21.54 -47.19
CA LEU A 695 -33.17 22.18 -46.59
C LEU A 695 -33.82 23.24 -47.50
N GLN A 696 -33.04 23.91 -48.37
CA GLN A 696 -33.55 24.90 -49.31
C GLN A 696 -34.52 24.32 -50.35
N SER A 697 -34.34 23.06 -50.75
CA SER A 697 -35.21 22.37 -51.71
C SER A 697 -36.13 21.34 -51.03
N TRP A 698 -36.12 21.28 -49.70
CA TRP A 698 -36.93 20.35 -48.95
C TRP A 698 -38.40 20.82 -48.94
N SER A 699 -39.31 19.87 -49.20
CA SER A 699 -40.75 20.06 -49.01
C SER A 699 -41.29 18.89 -48.17
N PRO A 700 -42.32 19.12 -47.34
CA PRO A 700 -42.93 18.06 -46.56
C PRO A 700 -43.52 16.99 -47.49
N PRO A 701 -43.35 15.69 -47.18
CA PRO A 701 -43.93 14.61 -47.95
C PRO A 701 -45.45 14.76 -48.12
N GLU A 702 -45.95 14.36 -49.30
CA GLU A 702 -47.37 14.41 -49.62
C GLU A 702 -48.21 13.63 -48.57
N GLY A 703 -49.31 14.21 -48.09
CA GLY A 703 -50.15 13.62 -47.05
C GLY A 703 -49.67 13.82 -45.60
N MET A 704 -48.45 14.35 -45.37
CA MET A 704 -47.97 14.65 -44.00
C MET A 704 -48.83 15.73 -43.33
N ALA A 705 -49.17 16.81 -44.06
CA ALA A 705 -50.00 17.89 -43.52
C ALA A 705 -51.42 17.40 -43.14
N GLN A 706 -52.03 16.53 -43.95
CA GLN A 706 -53.32 15.91 -43.63
C GLN A 706 -53.22 14.97 -42.41
N SER A 707 -52.13 14.21 -42.30
CA SER A 707 -51.90 13.32 -41.15
C SER A 707 -51.72 14.09 -39.85
N LEU A 708 -51.03 15.23 -39.90
CA LEU A 708 -50.86 16.12 -38.74
C LEU A 708 -52.16 16.82 -38.35
N GLN A 709 -52.98 17.24 -39.34
CA GLN A 709 -54.33 17.76 -39.07
C GLN A 709 -55.25 16.70 -38.46
N GLY A 710 -55.21 15.46 -38.97
CA GLY A 710 -55.98 14.34 -38.42
C GLY A 710 -55.55 13.92 -37.00
N ALA A 711 -54.31 14.23 -36.60
CA ALA A 711 -53.79 14.00 -35.25
C ALA A 711 -54.22 15.08 -34.23
N GLY A 712 -54.90 16.14 -34.66
CA GLY A 712 -55.43 17.18 -33.76
C GLY A 712 -54.34 17.96 -33.02
N ALA A 713 -53.22 18.28 -33.68
CA ALA A 713 -52.15 19.09 -33.10
C ALA A 713 -51.96 20.40 -33.89
N GLU A 714 -52.01 21.53 -33.18
CA GLU A 714 -51.63 22.84 -33.70
C GLU A 714 -50.19 23.16 -33.31
N PHE A 715 -49.51 23.96 -34.14
CA PHE A 715 -48.12 24.32 -33.92
C PHE A 715 -47.95 25.83 -33.79
N ASP A 716 -47.19 26.26 -32.79
CA ASP A 716 -46.76 27.65 -32.66
C ASP A 716 -45.26 27.75 -32.38
N LEU A 717 -44.70 28.93 -32.66
CA LEU A 717 -43.31 29.26 -32.39
C LEU A 717 -43.26 30.30 -31.28
N VAL A 718 -42.69 29.94 -30.14
CA VAL A 718 -42.54 30.84 -29.00
C VAL A 718 -41.07 31.20 -28.77
N ARG A 719 -40.85 32.42 -28.26
CA ARG A 719 -39.55 32.98 -27.94
C ARG A 719 -39.58 33.61 -26.56
N GLY A 720 -38.46 33.59 -25.85
CA GLY A 720 -38.35 34.19 -24.52
C GLY A 720 -39.18 33.48 -23.44
N TRP A 721 -39.20 34.06 -22.24
CA TRP A 721 -39.63 33.38 -21.01
C TRP A 721 -41.15 33.30 -20.79
N GLU A 722 -41.97 33.94 -21.63
CA GLU A 722 -43.42 34.09 -21.41
C GLU A 722 -44.16 32.75 -21.28
N HIS A 723 -43.77 31.74 -22.06
CA HIS A 723 -44.37 30.41 -22.05
C HIS A 723 -43.53 29.34 -21.31
N SER A 724 -42.50 29.78 -20.58
CA SER A 724 -41.51 28.89 -19.96
C SER A 724 -42.12 27.87 -18.99
N ARG A 725 -43.12 28.27 -18.20
CA ARG A 725 -43.77 27.38 -17.21
C ARG A 725 -44.38 26.13 -17.85
N ALA A 726 -45.22 26.31 -18.88
CA ALA A 726 -45.86 25.20 -19.57
C ALA A 726 -44.84 24.28 -20.26
N ILE A 727 -43.78 24.86 -20.83
CA ILE A 727 -42.68 24.13 -21.46
C ILE A 727 -41.93 23.30 -20.41
N PHE A 728 -41.56 23.89 -19.27
CA PHE A 728 -40.85 23.17 -18.21
C PHE A 728 -41.71 22.10 -17.55
N ASP A 729 -43.02 22.31 -17.40
CA ASP A 729 -43.96 21.29 -16.91
C ASP A 729 -44.02 20.10 -17.90
N HIS A 730 -44.09 20.36 -19.21
CA HIS A 730 -44.02 19.33 -20.24
C HIS A 730 -42.67 18.59 -20.22
N VAL A 731 -41.54 19.30 -20.20
CA VAL A 731 -40.19 18.72 -20.17
C VAL A 731 -39.98 17.89 -18.90
N LYS A 732 -40.43 18.37 -17.73
CA LYS A 732 -40.31 17.66 -16.46
C LYS A 732 -41.13 16.36 -16.45
N THR A 733 -42.29 16.37 -17.09
CA THR A 733 -43.20 15.21 -17.13
C THR A 733 -42.74 14.16 -18.14
N ASN A 734 -42.21 14.60 -19.30
CA ASN A 734 -41.93 13.71 -20.43
C ASN A 734 -40.45 13.35 -20.60
N ASN A 735 -39.54 14.07 -19.93
CA ASN A 735 -38.11 13.81 -20.03
C ASN A 735 -37.45 13.44 -18.70
N ARG A 736 -36.60 12.42 -18.73
CA ARG A 736 -35.93 11.85 -17.55
C ARG A 736 -34.55 12.47 -17.25
N GLN A 737 -33.96 13.26 -18.16
CA GLN A 737 -32.56 13.71 -18.03
C GLN A 737 -32.25 15.04 -18.73
N GLY A 738 -31.68 16.01 -17.99
CA GLY A 738 -30.75 17.05 -18.48
C GLY A 738 -31.23 18.09 -19.51
N LEU A 739 -32.37 17.92 -20.18
CA LEU A 739 -32.81 18.85 -21.25
C LEU A 739 -33.29 20.19 -20.70
N ALA A 740 -33.70 20.29 -19.43
CA ALA A 740 -34.19 21.55 -18.88
C ALA A 740 -33.17 22.69 -19.04
N GLU A 741 -31.88 22.41 -18.91
CA GLU A 741 -30.83 23.43 -19.10
C GLU A 741 -30.66 23.85 -20.57
N VAL A 742 -30.85 22.92 -21.51
CA VAL A 742 -30.87 23.22 -22.95
C VAL A 742 -32.03 24.16 -23.29
N TYR A 743 -33.22 23.91 -22.73
CA TYR A 743 -34.39 24.78 -22.89
C TYR A 743 -34.16 26.15 -22.24
N LYS A 744 -33.54 26.23 -21.06
CA LYS A 744 -33.18 27.52 -20.43
C LYS A 744 -32.22 28.34 -21.28
N LEU A 745 -31.19 27.72 -21.85
CA LEU A 745 -30.24 28.40 -22.74
C LEU A 745 -30.96 28.96 -23.98
N ALA A 746 -31.85 28.18 -24.60
CA ALA A 746 -32.64 28.64 -25.74
C ALA A 746 -33.58 29.81 -25.38
N LEU A 747 -34.25 29.74 -24.23
CA LEU A 747 -35.15 30.81 -23.76
C LEU A 747 -34.41 32.11 -23.42
N SER A 748 -33.14 32.02 -23.01
CA SER A 748 -32.27 33.16 -22.73
C SER A 748 -31.74 33.87 -23.99
N ASP A 749 -31.83 33.24 -25.17
CA ASP A 749 -31.41 33.80 -26.46
C ASP A 749 -32.59 33.86 -27.45
N PRO A 750 -33.61 34.70 -27.19
CA PRO A 750 -34.83 34.76 -28.01
C PRO A 750 -34.60 35.26 -29.44
N ASN A 751 -33.45 35.91 -29.71
CA ASN A 751 -33.12 36.42 -31.04
C ASN A 751 -32.68 35.28 -31.97
N SER A 752 -31.83 34.38 -31.46
CA SER A 752 -31.24 33.30 -32.26
C SER A 752 -31.90 31.94 -32.05
N CYS A 753 -32.69 31.79 -30.99
CA CYS A 753 -33.43 30.57 -30.66
C CYS A 753 -34.94 30.78 -30.69
N GLY A 754 -35.68 29.70 -30.94
CA GLY A 754 -37.13 29.63 -30.80
C GLY A 754 -37.57 28.21 -30.45
N ILE A 755 -38.74 28.06 -29.83
CA ILE A 755 -39.28 26.76 -29.45
C ILE A 755 -40.58 26.55 -30.20
N VAL A 756 -40.62 25.53 -31.03
CA VAL A 756 -41.86 25.05 -31.66
C VAL A 756 -42.58 24.18 -30.65
N ARG A 757 -43.86 24.48 -30.37
CA ARG A 757 -44.72 23.63 -29.54
C ARG A 757 -45.78 23.00 -30.41
N ALA A 758 -46.06 21.73 -30.15
CA ALA A 758 -47.24 21.04 -30.63
C ALA A 758 -48.28 21.05 -29.49
N ILE A 759 -49.45 21.60 -29.75
CA ILE A 759 -50.51 21.86 -28.77
C ILE A 759 -51.77 21.15 -29.22
N ARG A 760 -52.45 20.48 -28.29
CA ARG A 760 -53.77 19.93 -28.56
C ARG A 760 -54.83 21.05 -28.44
N PRO A 761 -55.63 21.33 -29.48
CA PRO A 761 -56.60 22.44 -29.46
C PRO A 761 -57.69 22.29 -28.40
N GLU A 762 -58.04 21.05 -28.03
CA GLU A 762 -59.14 20.72 -27.12
C GLU A 762 -58.91 21.23 -25.69
N ASP A 763 -57.68 21.12 -25.19
CA ASP A 763 -57.32 21.41 -23.79
C ASP A 763 -56.09 22.33 -23.65
N GLY A 764 -55.46 22.74 -24.76
CA GLY A 764 -54.24 23.55 -24.76
C GLY A 764 -53.00 22.82 -24.24
N SER A 765 -53.06 21.49 -24.08
CA SER A 765 -51.93 20.72 -23.56
C SER A 765 -50.80 20.61 -24.58
N ILE A 766 -49.56 20.74 -24.11
CA ILE A 766 -48.38 20.56 -24.93
C ILE A 766 -48.12 19.06 -25.10
N VAL A 767 -48.18 18.59 -26.34
CA VAL A 767 -47.92 17.18 -26.71
C VAL A 767 -46.50 16.96 -27.25
N GLY A 768 -45.79 18.02 -27.63
CA GLY A 768 -44.38 17.95 -28.01
C GLY A 768 -43.73 19.32 -28.15
N THR A 769 -42.40 19.36 -28.05
CA THR A 769 -41.61 20.60 -28.22
C THR A 769 -40.31 20.34 -28.95
N VAL A 770 -39.88 21.30 -29.78
CA VAL A 770 -38.59 21.28 -30.51
C VAL A 770 -37.91 22.63 -30.38
N ILE A 771 -36.61 22.64 -30.07
CA ILE A 771 -35.80 23.86 -30.05
C ILE A 771 -35.22 24.07 -31.45
N LEU A 772 -35.43 25.26 -31.99
CA LEU A 772 -34.78 25.77 -33.20
C LEU A 772 -33.70 26.77 -32.78
N TYR A 773 -32.51 26.64 -33.35
CA TYR A 773 -31.41 27.57 -33.14
C TYR A 773 -30.52 27.62 -34.37
N ASN A 774 -29.79 28.72 -34.56
CA ASN A 774 -28.82 28.89 -35.65
C ASN A 774 -27.37 28.84 -35.11
N ALA A 775 -26.40 28.89 -36.02
CA ALA A 775 -24.98 28.82 -35.68
C ALA A 775 -24.45 30.01 -34.84
N THR A 776 -25.18 31.13 -34.79
CA THR A 776 -24.80 32.31 -33.99
C THR A 776 -25.40 32.30 -32.59
N SER A 777 -26.27 31.34 -32.27
CA SER A 777 -26.87 31.22 -30.95
C SER A 777 -25.85 30.80 -29.89
N ALA A 778 -26.08 31.21 -28.64
CA ALA A 778 -25.28 30.72 -27.51
C ALA A 778 -25.38 29.19 -27.34
N LEU A 779 -26.48 28.60 -27.80
CA LEU A 779 -26.69 27.15 -27.76
C LEU A 779 -25.75 26.40 -28.73
N ALA A 780 -25.42 27.00 -29.86
CA ALA A 780 -24.55 26.40 -30.87
C ALA A 780 -23.10 26.22 -30.38
N GLU A 781 -22.67 26.94 -29.35
CA GLU A 781 -21.35 26.75 -28.72
C GLU A 781 -21.25 25.36 -28.07
N PHE A 782 -22.29 24.92 -27.38
CA PHE A 782 -22.33 23.65 -26.64
C PHE A 782 -22.98 22.50 -27.42
N ILE A 783 -23.76 22.83 -28.45
CA ILE A 783 -24.43 21.89 -29.34
C ILE A 783 -24.04 22.27 -30.78
N PRO A 784 -22.77 22.06 -31.16
CA PRO A 784 -22.26 22.49 -32.45
C PRO A 784 -23.01 21.81 -33.59
N ALA A 785 -23.21 22.58 -34.66
CA ALA A 785 -23.88 22.07 -35.85
C ALA A 785 -23.10 20.90 -36.44
N LEU A 786 -23.84 19.85 -36.79
CA LEU A 786 -23.29 18.67 -37.44
C LEU A 786 -22.91 19.02 -38.89
N LYS A 787 -21.61 19.15 -39.17
CA LYS A 787 -21.10 19.46 -40.52
C LYS A 787 -20.80 18.20 -41.32
N ASP A 788 -21.22 18.17 -42.58
CA ASP A 788 -20.91 17.11 -43.52
C ASP A 788 -19.54 17.36 -44.20
N GLU A 789 -19.10 16.45 -45.06
CA GLU A 789 -17.98 16.72 -45.97
C GLU A 789 -18.44 17.53 -47.19
N GLY A 790 -17.67 18.58 -47.53
CA GLY A 790 -17.94 19.47 -48.66
C GLY A 790 -18.83 20.68 -48.37
N SER A 791 -19.36 20.85 -47.15
CA SER A 791 -20.06 22.07 -46.75
C SER A 791 -19.06 23.14 -46.29
N GLU A 792 -18.54 23.94 -47.23
CA GLU A 792 -18.11 25.29 -46.90
C GLU A 792 -19.35 26.19 -46.86
N VAL A 793 -19.43 26.98 -45.79
CA VAL A 793 -20.52 27.89 -45.37
C VAL A 793 -21.61 27.24 -44.51
#